data_AF-A0A959BVJ3-F1
#
_entry.id   AF-A0A959BVJ3-F1
#
_cell.length_a   1.000
_cell.length_b   1.000
_cell.length_c   1.000
_cell.angle_alpha   90.00
_cell.angle_beta   90.00
_cell.angle_gamma   90.00
#
_symmetry.space_group_name_H-M   'P 1'
#
loop_
_entity.id
_entity.type
_entity.pdbx_description
1 polymer ?
#
loop_
_entity_poly.entity_id
_entity_poly.type
_entity_poly.pdbx_seq_one_letter_code
_entity_poly.pdbx_strand_id
1 'polypeptide(L)'
;MKQLFTTLLLSLFYFGAITQSLPHYPTQKEAQAMQDWVHAPRPPYTRVVPTPPPAPIRTMAEWEEVQAVIITWTDYIPILREIVRAAVNECQVIIIADDPASVATYLTNNNIPLDNVEIIQAPYDSIWVRDYGPWTAYHNDVDSLMIVDWIYNRPFRQFDDQVPGVIAQHLGLPIYEATQPPYDWVHTGGNNLRDGMGTNFSSELVLDENPGKTEAQIDEIAQLYLGANRYIKFPVLPYDLIHHIDMHMVPIDEETFIVGQYPPGVADGPQIEANMEYLVNEVPTAFGNTYRLIRVPMAPENGQYPNSGGDYRTYTNSIFINKTILVPAYEEQYDTTALRIYREALPGYNVVGINCNSIISAYGALHCITKLVGVNAPLWIAHPRLRDTDDSENDYLTSAIIKHRSGISEATLYYRVAPDTLYTAVPMVLTDTAAATWTTAIPAQEEGSKVQYYIHATANSGKEQVRPLVAPEGYFQFRVRTLAPGFAVSGSNLCPGGSVQYTDQSVGAVSSWLWLFPGGEPATSTEPSPIVSYTDAGTYGATLIVGNGQVYDTLTLEDVVAVEGGISPYYENFEAPLSGDGWAVDNPQNDAAEWATSFDGLCYFSALVMNNFDNDTRNTSDFLRARFDLSGLTNPTLQFSLAYAPYNLQFYDGLRVNVIGCDGEKAVLYEKYSTDLATAPPTTSAFIPDDCSQWRFEELSLADYAGQVVTLEFENVGGYGNMLYLDNIDISAPELANLAPAVEITNPTDGAIYVDELPELDIQVSTSDADGQVRAVSLFINSDSIATNNTPPFGFTYPIPAYGPYSLQARAVDNDGASALSLPVMVTAGPSTGLATLPGPGGLAFDVYPNPARGRLTLHFSSPQAVVAGIRLANALGQEILWKQEQLPAGDSNLNLPLGNIPSGVYQLIVSQGNTSASKKVTVVE
;
A
#
# COMPACT_ATOMS: atom_id res chain seq x y z
N MET A 1 -95.05 25.47 0.29
CA MET A 1 -94.65 25.40 -1.13
C MET A 1 -93.54 24.36 -1.21
N LYS A 2 -93.80 23.09 -1.57
CA LYS A 2 -93.67 22.48 -2.93
C LYS A 2 -92.31 22.89 -3.58
N GLN A 3 -91.32 22.05 -3.92
CA GLN A 3 -91.18 20.66 -4.44
C GLN A 3 -89.73 20.16 -4.18
N LEU A 4 -89.49 18.92 -3.71
CA LEU A 4 -88.93 17.75 -4.43
C LEU A 4 -87.60 17.95 -5.22
N PHE A 5 -86.48 17.36 -4.79
CA PHE A 5 -85.91 16.10 -5.35
C PHE A 5 -84.58 15.64 -4.67
N THR A 6 -84.56 14.34 -4.33
CA THR A 6 -83.44 13.36 -4.22
C THR A 6 -82.20 13.59 -3.35
N THR A 7 -82.13 12.76 -2.30
CA THR A 7 -80.92 12.21 -1.67
C THR A 7 -80.14 11.30 -2.62
N LEU A 8 -78.83 11.54 -2.76
CA LEU A 8 -77.84 10.54 -3.17
C LEU A 8 -76.57 10.77 -2.34
N LEU A 9 -76.16 9.75 -1.58
CA LEU A 9 -74.85 9.71 -0.91
C LEU A 9 -73.75 9.78 -1.98
N LEU A 10 -72.80 10.71 -1.83
CA LEU A 10 -71.46 10.57 -2.40
C LEU A 10 -70.45 10.65 -1.25
N SER A 11 -69.80 9.51 -1.02
CA SER A 11 -68.57 9.32 -0.25
C SER A 11 -67.52 10.36 -0.62
N LEU A 12 -67.12 11.20 0.34
CA LEU A 12 -65.87 11.94 0.24
C LEU A 12 -64.72 10.97 0.48
N PHE A 13 -63.98 10.70 -0.59
CA PHE A 13 -62.65 10.12 -0.54
C PHE A 13 -61.76 10.98 0.35
N TYR A 14 -61.28 10.42 1.46
CA TYR A 14 -60.09 10.92 2.15
C TYR A 14 -58.91 10.64 1.22
N PHE A 15 -58.32 11.69 0.66
CA PHE A 15 -57.01 11.61 0.04
C PHE A 15 -56.00 11.24 1.12
N GLY A 16 -55.29 10.13 0.92
CA GLY A 16 -54.16 9.73 1.75
C GLY A 16 -53.11 10.84 1.75
N ALA A 17 -52.76 11.33 2.93
CA ALA A 17 -51.54 12.08 3.11
C ALA A 17 -50.38 11.14 2.77
N ILE A 18 -49.49 11.60 1.89
CA ILE A 18 -48.21 10.94 1.62
C ILE A 18 -47.44 10.98 2.93
N THR A 19 -47.36 9.85 3.64
CA THR A 19 -46.52 9.69 4.83
C THR A 19 -45.06 9.74 4.37
N GLN A 20 -44.35 10.79 4.76
CA GLN A 20 -42.90 10.88 4.55
C GLN A 20 -42.22 9.80 5.40
N SER A 21 -41.35 8.98 4.80
CA SER A 21 -40.54 7.99 5.51
C SER A 21 -39.67 8.68 6.57
N LEU A 22 -39.75 8.25 7.83
CA LEU A 22 -38.94 8.84 8.91
C LEU A 22 -37.46 8.48 8.71
N PRO A 23 -36.54 9.47 8.81
CA PRO A 23 -35.11 9.21 8.68
C PRO A 23 -34.59 8.33 9.81
N HIS A 24 -33.44 7.69 9.62
CA HIS A 24 -32.81 6.90 10.67
C HIS A 24 -32.36 7.79 11.82
N TYR A 25 -31.71 8.92 11.52
CA TYR A 25 -31.31 9.93 12.50
C TYR A 25 -32.51 10.61 13.19
N PRO A 26 -32.34 11.18 14.39
CA PRO A 26 -33.41 11.91 15.07
C PRO A 26 -33.83 13.16 14.26
N THR A 27 -35.12 13.37 14.11
CA THR A 27 -35.65 14.66 13.62
C THR A 27 -35.33 15.77 14.63
N GLN A 28 -35.31 17.04 14.19
CA GLN A 28 -35.07 18.19 15.08
C GLN A 28 -36.01 18.21 16.29
N LYS A 29 -37.28 17.83 16.07
CA LYS A 29 -38.28 17.73 17.13
C LYS A 29 -37.96 16.61 18.11
N GLU A 30 -37.53 15.43 17.62
CA GLU A 30 -37.10 14.30 18.45
C GLU A 30 -35.89 14.68 19.30
N ALA A 31 -34.86 15.28 18.70
CA ALA A 31 -33.65 15.72 19.41
C ALA A 31 -33.95 16.67 20.58
N GLN A 32 -34.90 17.61 20.39
CA GLN A 32 -35.33 18.52 21.47
C GLN A 32 -36.13 17.82 22.57
N ALA A 33 -36.85 16.73 22.24
CA ALA A 33 -37.69 16.00 23.17
C ALA A 33 -36.96 14.87 23.93
N MET A 34 -35.72 14.54 23.54
CA MET A 34 -34.97 13.42 24.12
C MET A 34 -34.81 13.52 25.63
N GLN A 35 -34.45 14.69 26.16
CA GLN A 35 -34.25 14.87 27.61
C GLN A 35 -35.51 14.59 28.43
N ASP A 36 -36.68 14.99 27.91
CA ASP A 36 -37.97 14.73 28.56
C ASP A 36 -38.42 13.28 28.36
N TRP A 37 -38.06 12.66 27.23
CA TRP A 37 -38.45 11.29 26.86
C TRP A 37 -37.84 10.22 27.76
N VAL A 38 -36.55 10.34 28.11
CA VAL A 38 -35.85 9.39 28.98
C VAL A 38 -36.59 9.19 30.31
N HIS A 39 -37.26 10.25 30.79
CA HIS A 39 -37.97 10.27 32.07
C HIS A 39 -39.49 10.19 31.94
N ALA A 40 -40.02 10.03 30.73
CA ALA A 40 -41.46 9.99 30.50
C ALA A 40 -42.06 8.64 30.96
N PRO A 41 -43.17 8.65 31.74
CA PRO A 41 -43.88 7.42 32.06
C PRO A 41 -44.42 6.77 30.79
N ARG A 42 -44.06 5.52 30.57
CA ARG A 42 -44.37 4.78 29.35
C ARG A 42 -45.81 4.21 29.38
N PRO A 43 -46.55 4.23 28.26
CA PRO A 43 -47.89 3.65 28.21
C PRO A 43 -47.83 2.11 28.44
N PRO A 44 -48.75 1.55 29.25
CA PRO A 44 -48.76 0.12 29.55
C PRO A 44 -49.51 -0.66 28.46
N TYR A 45 -48.78 -1.23 27.50
CA TYR A 45 -49.27 -2.34 26.68
C TYR A 45 -48.19 -3.41 26.61
N THR A 46 -48.55 -4.67 26.87
CA THR A 46 -47.68 -5.88 26.78
C THR A 46 -46.42 -5.96 27.65
N ARG A 47 -46.09 -4.91 28.40
CA ARG A 47 -44.86 -4.78 29.20
C ARG A 47 -44.94 -5.52 30.55
N VAL A 48 -43.87 -6.25 30.90
CA VAL A 48 -43.75 -7.11 32.10
C VAL A 48 -42.75 -6.52 33.10
N VAL A 49 -42.87 -6.92 34.36
CA VAL A 49 -42.21 -6.35 35.55
C VAL A 49 -40.69 -6.11 35.35
N PRO A 50 -40.17 -4.93 35.73
CA PRO A 50 -38.76 -4.53 35.58
C PRO A 50 -37.86 -5.29 36.56
N THR A 51 -37.54 -6.53 36.21
CA THR A 51 -36.54 -7.34 36.91
C THR A 51 -35.51 -7.81 35.91
N PRO A 52 -34.21 -7.70 36.22
CA PRO A 52 -33.18 -8.33 35.41
C PRO A 52 -33.48 -9.81 35.19
N PRO A 53 -33.17 -10.36 34.01
CA PRO A 53 -33.31 -11.78 33.76
C PRO A 53 -32.44 -12.61 34.73
N PRO A 54 -32.89 -13.79 35.18
CA PRO A 54 -32.09 -14.66 36.04
C PRO A 54 -30.74 -15.06 35.42
N ALA A 55 -29.63 -14.60 36.03
CA ALA A 55 -28.27 -14.94 35.61
C ALA A 55 -27.94 -16.45 35.77
N PRO A 56 -26.93 -16.97 35.05
CA PRO A 56 -26.12 -16.32 34.02
C PRO A 56 -26.85 -16.13 32.69
N ILE A 57 -26.52 -15.04 31.99
CA ILE A 57 -27.10 -14.63 30.71
C ILE A 57 -26.02 -14.61 29.63
N ARG A 58 -26.40 -14.93 28.40
CA ARG A 58 -25.56 -14.76 27.21
C ARG A 58 -26.38 -14.23 26.05
N THR A 59 -25.92 -13.17 25.41
CA THR A 59 -26.46 -12.76 24.11
C THR A 59 -25.76 -13.50 22.98
N MET A 60 -26.51 -13.85 21.94
CA MET A 60 -25.94 -14.49 20.76
C MET A 60 -25.15 -13.51 19.89
N ALA A 61 -24.12 -14.03 19.22
CA ALA A 61 -23.53 -13.38 18.06
C ALA A 61 -24.43 -13.50 16.83
N GLU A 62 -24.17 -12.66 15.82
CA GLU A 62 -25.02 -12.61 14.62
C GLU A 62 -24.82 -13.81 13.68
N TRP A 63 -23.65 -14.44 13.69
CA TRP A 63 -23.32 -15.63 12.89
C TRP A 63 -23.79 -16.95 13.51
N GLU A 64 -24.43 -16.92 14.69
CA GLU A 64 -25.01 -18.11 15.33
C GLU A 64 -26.31 -18.56 14.66
N GLU A 65 -26.88 -19.69 15.11
CA GLU A 65 -28.11 -20.24 14.57
C GLU A 65 -29.32 -19.30 14.76
N VAL A 66 -29.96 -18.93 13.65
CA VAL A 66 -31.13 -18.05 13.59
C VAL A 66 -32.39 -18.85 13.27
N GLN A 67 -33.46 -18.67 14.05
CA GLN A 67 -34.78 -19.23 13.71
C GLN A 67 -35.63 -18.27 12.89
N ALA A 68 -35.47 -16.96 13.06
CA ALA A 68 -36.23 -15.97 12.31
C ALA A 68 -35.47 -14.67 12.05
N VAL A 69 -35.74 -14.04 10.91
CA VAL A 69 -35.44 -12.63 10.64
C VAL A 69 -36.73 -11.81 10.66
N ILE A 70 -36.66 -10.62 11.24
CA ILE A 70 -37.78 -9.68 11.37
C ILE A 70 -37.51 -8.48 10.47
N ILE A 71 -38.55 -8.06 9.74
CA ILE A 71 -38.58 -6.81 8.96
C ILE A 71 -39.90 -6.07 9.20
N THR A 72 -39.90 -4.76 8.95
CA THR A 72 -41.11 -3.92 8.97
C THR A 72 -41.43 -3.47 7.55
N TRP A 73 -42.62 -3.81 7.05
CA TRP A 73 -43.02 -3.64 5.66
C TRP A 73 -43.72 -2.32 5.40
N THR A 74 -42.95 -1.29 5.04
CA THR A 74 -43.47 0.06 4.78
C THR A 74 -42.83 0.73 3.56
N ASP A 75 -41.57 1.15 3.69
CA ASP A 75 -40.81 1.87 2.66
C ASP A 75 -39.75 0.97 2.01
N TYR A 76 -39.13 1.45 0.94
CA TYR A 76 -38.05 0.76 0.23
C TYR A 76 -38.37 -0.69 -0.15
N ILE A 77 -39.63 -0.95 -0.54
CA ILE A 77 -40.18 -2.27 -0.83
C ILE A 77 -39.30 -3.15 -1.74
N PRO A 78 -38.62 -2.65 -2.79
CA PRO A 78 -37.71 -3.48 -3.58
C PRO A 78 -36.56 -4.09 -2.75
N ILE A 79 -36.01 -3.36 -1.77
CA ILE A 79 -34.97 -3.85 -0.88
C ILE A 79 -35.54 -4.91 0.07
N LEU A 80 -36.67 -4.60 0.73
CA LEU A 80 -37.35 -5.55 1.61
C LEU A 80 -37.69 -6.86 0.90
N ARG A 81 -38.18 -6.77 -0.35
CA ARG A 81 -38.46 -7.96 -1.18
C ARG A 81 -37.22 -8.84 -1.38
N GLU A 82 -36.06 -8.26 -1.65
CA GLU A 82 -34.83 -9.05 -1.84
C GLU A 82 -34.31 -9.64 -0.52
N ILE A 83 -34.49 -8.93 0.60
CA ILE A 83 -34.22 -9.48 1.95
C ILE A 83 -35.10 -10.72 2.18
N VAL A 84 -36.41 -10.62 1.96
CA VAL A 84 -37.33 -11.76 2.11
C VAL A 84 -36.90 -12.89 1.18
N ARG A 85 -36.62 -12.60 -0.10
CA ARG A 85 -36.21 -13.62 -1.10
C ARG A 85 -35.00 -14.42 -0.66
N ALA A 86 -34.00 -13.76 -0.08
CA ALA A 86 -32.80 -14.44 0.40
C ALA A 86 -33.08 -15.21 1.71
N ALA A 87 -33.82 -14.61 2.64
CA ALA A 87 -34.02 -15.16 3.98
C ALA A 87 -34.98 -16.36 4.04
N VAL A 88 -36.01 -16.43 3.18
CA VAL A 88 -37.02 -17.51 3.24
C VAL A 88 -36.46 -18.92 3.06
N ASN A 89 -35.27 -19.05 2.47
CA ASN A 89 -34.58 -20.34 2.30
C ASN A 89 -33.71 -20.71 3.52
N GLU A 90 -33.46 -19.77 4.42
CA GLU A 90 -32.53 -19.90 5.54
C GLU A 90 -33.25 -20.05 6.88
N CYS A 91 -34.33 -19.28 7.09
CA CYS A 91 -35.09 -19.27 8.33
C CYS A 91 -36.52 -18.72 8.11
N GLN A 92 -37.28 -18.59 9.20
CA GLN A 92 -38.58 -17.93 9.16
C GLN A 92 -38.41 -16.41 8.93
N VAL A 93 -39.27 -15.81 8.12
CA VAL A 93 -39.33 -14.36 7.91
C VAL A 93 -40.58 -13.83 8.56
N ILE A 94 -40.41 -13.04 9.63
CA ILE A 94 -41.50 -12.36 10.32
C ILE A 94 -41.61 -10.93 9.79
N ILE A 95 -42.76 -10.60 9.23
CA ILE A 95 -43.00 -9.30 8.61
C ILE A 95 -44.05 -8.55 9.43
N ILE A 96 -43.70 -7.38 9.95
CA ILE A 96 -44.64 -6.48 10.60
C ILE A 96 -45.25 -5.57 9.53
N ALA A 97 -46.57 -5.54 9.40
CA ALA A 97 -47.25 -4.79 8.34
C ALA A 97 -48.66 -4.33 8.73
N ASP A 98 -49.11 -3.19 8.22
CA ASP A 98 -50.48 -2.72 8.43
C ASP A 98 -51.54 -3.56 7.69
N ASP A 99 -51.19 -4.09 6.51
CA ASP A 99 -52.05 -4.91 5.65
C ASP A 99 -51.34 -6.22 5.23
N PRO A 100 -51.46 -7.28 6.05
CA PRO A 100 -50.86 -8.57 5.73
C PRO A 100 -51.26 -9.17 4.38
N ALA A 101 -52.50 -8.93 3.94
CA ALA A 101 -53.00 -9.50 2.70
C ALA A 101 -52.34 -8.86 1.47
N SER A 102 -52.10 -7.54 1.51
CA SER A 102 -51.36 -6.82 0.48
C SER A 102 -49.92 -7.30 0.38
N VAL A 103 -49.24 -7.47 1.51
CA VAL A 103 -47.86 -7.99 1.56
C VAL A 103 -47.78 -9.41 0.98
N ALA A 104 -48.66 -10.32 1.42
CA ALA A 104 -48.70 -11.70 0.90
C ALA A 104 -48.93 -11.73 -0.62
N THR A 105 -49.83 -10.90 -1.11
CA THR A 105 -50.11 -10.77 -2.55
C THR A 105 -48.89 -10.25 -3.30
N TYR A 106 -48.22 -9.23 -2.77
CA TYR A 106 -47.02 -8.66 -3.39
C TYR A 106 -45.88 -9.69 -3.48
N LEU A 107 -45.59 -10.42 -2.40
CA LEU A 107 -44.55 -11.45 -2.36
C LEU A 107 -44.86 -12.59 -3.32
N THR A 108 -46.11 -13.07 -3.34
CA THR A 108 -46.55 -14.14 -4.26
C THR A 108 -46.41 -13.70 -5.72
N ASN A 109 -46.81 -12.48 -6.07
CA ASN A 109 -46.66 -11.93 -7.43
C ASN A 109 -45.19 -11.75 -7.83
N ASN A 110 -44.27 -11.68 -6.87
CA ASN A 110 -42.82 -11.63 -7.08
C ASN A 110 -42.14 -13.01 -6.95
N ASN A 111 -42.92 -14.10 -6.99
CA ASN A 111 -42.45 -15.49 -6.92
C ASN A 111 -41.64 -15.80 -5.66
N ILE A 112 -42.06 -15.26 -4.51
CA ILE A 112 -41.48 -15.58 -3.20
C ILE A 112 -42.44 -16.52 -2.47
N PRO A 113 -42.01 -17.74 -2.08
CA PRO A 113 -42.85 -18.67 -1.35
C PRO A 113 -43.16 -18.13 0.05
N LEU A 114 -44.36 -18.42 0.55
CA LEU A 114 -44.81 -17.95 1.87
C LEU A 114 -44.69 -19.02 2.95
N ASP A 115 -44.16 -20.22 2.64
CA ASP A 115 -44.11 -21.35 3.59
C ASP A 115 -43.35 -21.02 4.88
N ASN A 116 -42.31 -20.19 4.76
CA ASN A 116 -41.51 -19.68 5.88
C ASN A 116 -41.79 -18.19 6.17
N VAL A 117 -42.89 -17.62 5.71
CA VAL A 117 -43.23 -16.20 5.91
C VAL A 117 -44.44 -16.08 6.84
N GLU A 118 -44.28 -15.33 7.91
CA GLU A 118 -45.37 -14.95 8.80
C GLU A 118 -45.53 -13.43 8.80
N ILE A 119 -46.76 -12.97 8.57
CA ILE A 119 -47.05 -11.53 8.48
C ILE A 119 -47.95 -11.15 9.64
N ILE A 120 -47.43 -10.32 10.55
CA ILE A 120 -48.08 -9.88 11.78
C ILE A 120 -48.66 -8.48 11.56
N GLN A 121 -49.96 -8.35 11.80
CA GLN A 121 -50.60 -7.04 11.82
C GLN A 121 -50.37 -6.35 13.16
N ALA A 122 -49.48 -5.37 13.20
CA ALA A 122 -49.18 -4.55 14.37
C ALA A 122 -48.75 -3.14 13.95
N PRO A 123 -49.03 -2.11 14.78
CA PRO A 123 -48.60 -0.75 14.48
C PRO A 123 -47.07 -0.61 14.60
N TYR A 124 -46.50 0.26 13.77
CA TYR A 124 -45.10 0.68 13.76
C TYR A 124 -45.02 2.13 13.28
N ASP A 125 -43.89 2.80 13.49
CA ASP A 125 -43.64 4.16 13.02
C ASP A 125 -42.58 4.21 11.91
N SER A 126 -41.60 3.29 11.93
CA SER A 126 -40.49 3.32 10.98
C SER A 126 -39.96 1.94 10.57
N ILE A 127 -39.14 1.91 9.52
CA ILE A 127 -38.53 0.69 8.95
C ILE A 127 -37.33 0.16 9.76
N TRP A 128 -36.79 0.94 10.70
CA TRP A 128 -35.50 0.73 11.36
C TRP A 128 -35.53 -0.34 12.47
N VAL A 129 -36.09 -1.52 12.17
CA VAL A 129 -36.32 -2.60 13.16
C VAL A 129 -35.05 -3.15 13.80
N ARG A 130 -33.87 -2.85 13.26
CA ARG A 130 -32.60 -3.14 13.94
C ARG A 130 -32.54 -2.47 15.30
N ASP A 131 -33.00 -1.22 15.35
CA ASP A 131 -32.81 -0.31 16.45
C ASP A 131 -33.79 -0.51 17.59
N TYR A 132 -35.05 -0.80 17.25
CA TYR A 132 -36.12 -0.99 18.21
C TYR A 132 -36.54 -2.45 18.37
N GLY A 133 -36.15 -3.33 17.44
CA GLY A 133 -36.56 -4.74 17.45
C GLY A 133 -35.85 -5.55 18.55
N PRO A 134 -36.39 -6.73 18.91
CA PRO A 134 -36.00 -7.44 20.13
C PRO A 134 -34.52 -7.86 20.15
N TRP A 135 -33.84 -7.69 21.29
CA TRP A 135 -32.57 -8.38 21.52
C TRP A 135 -32.83 -9.77 22.09
N THR A 136 -32.24 -10.77 21.47
CA THR A 136 -32.32 -12.15 21.95
C THR A 136 -31.15 -12.49 22.85
N ALA A 137 -31.45 -13.24 23.91
CA ALA A 137 -30.49 -13.73 24.87
C ALA A 137 -30.91 -15.12 25.40
N TYR A 138 -29.97 -15.79 26.06
CA TYR A 138 -30.15 -17.11 26.63
C TYR A 138 -29.85 -17.13 28.12
N HIS A 139 -30.69 -17.82 28.89
CA HIS A 139 -30.31 -18.29 30.22
C HIS A 139 -29.29 -19.42 30.12
N ASN A 140 -28.33 -19.45 31.04
CA ASN A 140 -27.30 -20.51 31.13
C ASN A 140 -26.64 -20.81 29.78
N ASP A 141 -26.31 -19.74 29.04
CA ASP A 141 -25.70 -19.72 27.70
C ASP A 141 -26.54 -20.30 26.55
N VAL A 142 -27.30 -21.38 26.80
CA VAL A 142 -27.98 -22.20 25.76
C VAL A 142 -29.31 -22.82 26.23
N ASP A 143 -29.76 -22.53 27.46
CA ASP A 143 -30.86 -23.26 28.10
C ASP A 143 -32.25 -22.75 27.76
N SER A 144 -32.49 -21.45 27.68
CA SER A 144 -33.79 -20.93 27.24
C SER A 144 -33.65 -19.57 26.59
N LEU A 145 -34.33 -19.41 25.46
CA LEU A 145 -34.36 -18.17 24.70
C LEU A 145 -35.31 -17.17 25.37
N MET A 146 -34.88 -15.91 25.42
CA MET A 146 -35.66 -14.79 25.92
C MET A 146 -35.44 -13.54 25.07
N ILE A 147 -36.33 -12.56 25.25
CA ILE A 147 -36.20 -11.22 24.68
C ILE A 147 -35.80 -10.25 25.78
N VAL A 148 -34.87 -9.38 25.44
CA VAL A 148 -34.48 -8.20 26.21
C VAL A 148 -34.92 -6.98 25.42
N ASP A 149 -35.53 -6.03 26.12
CA ASP A 149 -36.05 -4.78 25.57
C ASP A 149 -35.56 -3.58 26.41
N TRP A 150 -35.48 -2.41 25.81
CA TRP A 150 -34.88 -1.19 26.36
C TRP A 150 -35.67 0.05 25.94
N ILE A 151 -35.12 1.24 26.17
CA ILE A 151 -35.72 2.49 25.75
C ILE A 151 -35.23 2.86 24.35
N TYR A 152 -36.09 2.76 23.33
CA TYR A 152 -35.76 3.28 22.01
C TYR A 152 -35.58 4.81 22.04
N ASN A 153 -34.50 5.29 21.45
CA ASN A 153 -34.05 6.69 21.45
C ASN A 153 -34.80 7.59 20.44
N ARG A 154 -36.08 7.29 20.13
CA ARG A 154 -36.94 8.09 19.24
C ARG A 154 -38.29 8.40 19.91
N PRO A 155 -38.43 9.56 20.58
CA PRO A 155 -39.55 9.87 21.47
C PRO A 155 -40.95 9.86 20.85
N PHE A 156 -41.02 10.12 19.54
CA PHE A 156 -42.27 10.17 18.79
C PHE A 156 -42.52 8.90 17.97
N ARG A 157 -41.67 7.88 18.10
CA ARG A 157 -41.80 6.57 17.45
C ARG A 157 -42.19 5.50 18.47
N GLN A 158 -43.36 5.70 19.09
CA GLN A 158 -43.79 4.91 20.25
C GLN A 158 -44.25 3.51 19.89
N PHE A 159 -44.72 3.29 18.65
CA PHE A 159 -45.13 1.97 18.16
C PHE A 159 -43.93 1.11 17.80
N ASP A 160 -42.84 1.72 17.31
CA ASP A 160 -41.54 1.04 17.15
C ASP A 160 -41.09 0.43 18.50
N ASP A 161 -41.14 1.21 19.60
CA ASP A 161 -40.79 0.78 20.97
C ASP A 161 -41.79 -0.24 21.59
N GLN A 162 -42.81 -0.70 20.85
CA GLN A 162 -43.69 -1.81 21.27
C GLN A 162 -43.44 -3.12 20.50
N VAL A 163 -42.72 -3.06 19.38
CA VAL A 163 -42.50 -4.23 18.51
C VAL A 163 -41.86 -5.41 19.26
N PRO A 164 -40.87 -5.25 20.16
CA PRO A 164 -40.34 -6.36 20.94
C PRO A 164 -41.40 -7.17 21.69
N GLY A 165 -42.40 -6.49 22.27
CA GLY A 165 -43.53 -7.14 22.96
C GLY A 165 -44.45 -7.93 22.02
N VAL A 166 -44.70 -7.39 20.82
CA VAL A 166 -45.46 -8.10 19.76
C VAL A 166 -44.75 -9.39 19.37
N ILE A 167 -43.44 -9.32 19.14
CA ILE A 167 -42.63 -10.49 18.76
C ILE A 167 -42.54 -11.50 19.91
N ALA A 168 -42.36 -11.04 21.15
CA ALA A 168 -42.34 -11.91 22.33
C ALA A 168 -43.66 -12.68 22.49
N GLN A 169 -44.80 -12.00 22.35
CA GLN A 169 -46.11 -12.62 22.42
C GLN A 169 -46.31 -13.64 21.29
N HIS A 170 -45.91 -13.28 20.07
CA HIS A 170 -46.04 -14.13 18.89
C HIS A 170 -45.23 -15.43 19.00
N LEU A 171 -43.97 -15.31 19.44
CA LEU A 171 -43.07 -16.46 19.61
C LEU A 171 -43.26 -17.20 20.95
N GLY A 172 -44.09 -16.67 21.86
CA GLY A 172 -44.29 -17.23 23.19
C GLY A 172 -43.03 -17.18 24.07
N LEU A 173 -42.21 -16.13 23.93
CA LEU A 173 -40.96 -15.94 24.65
C LEU A 173 -41.14 -15.01 25.87
N PRO A 174 -40.40 -15.25 26.97
CA PRO A 174 -40.33 -14.28 28.06
C PRO A 174 -39.63 -12.99 27.58
N ILE A 175 -40.11 -11.85 28.05
CA ILE A 175 -39.53 -10.52 27.79
C ILE A 175 -39.07 -9.88 29.10
N TYR A 176 -37.88 -9.29 29.08
CA TYR A 176 -37.26 -8.56 30.19
C TYR A 176 -36.92 -7.15 29.76
N GLU A 177 -37.37 -6.16 30.51
CA GLU A 177 -37.34 -4.75 30.09
C GLU A 177 -36.43 -3.89 30.97
N ALA A 178 -35.42 -3.28 30.35
CA ALA A 178 -34.59 -2.23 30.92
C ALA A 178 -35.24 -0.84 30.72
N THR A 179 -36.52 -0.71 31.09
CA THR A 179 -37.34 0.49 30.77
C THR A 179 -37.77 1.29 31.99
N GLN A 180 -37.43 0.82 33.20
CA GLN A 180 -37.79 1.46 34.48
C GLN A 180 -36.59 1.61 35.41
N PRO A 181 -36.54 2.65 36.25
CA PRO A 181 -35.48 2.82 37.24
C PRO A 181 -35.33 1.62 38.19
N PRO A 182 -34.09 1.26 38.58
CA PRO A 182 -32.82 1.93 38.26
C PRO A 182 -32.19 1.53 36.90
N TYR A 183 -32.84 0.64 36.14
CA TYR A 183 -32.29 0.01 34.93
C TYR A 183 -32.74 0.65 33.62
N ASP A 184 -33.46 1.76 33.66
CA ASP A 184 -33.97 2.49 32.49
C ASP A 184 -32.81 2.86 31.56
N TRP A 185 -32.69 2.19 30.42
CA TRP A 185 -31.52 2.28 29.56
C TRP A 185 -31.93 2.65 28.14
N VAL A 186 -31.44 3.79 27.66
CA VAL A 186 -31.65 4.25 26.29
C VAL A 186 -30.61 3.64 25.39
N HIS A 187 -31.06 3.04 24.29
CA HIS A 187 -30.17 2.40 23.34
C HIS A 187 -30.80 2.22 21.95
N THR A 188 -29.95 1.85 20.99
CA THR A 188 -30.33 1.35 19.67
C THR A 188 -29.61 0.04 19.35
N GLY A 189 -30.27 -0.87 18.66
CA GLY A 189 -29.63 -2.11 18.21
C GLY A 189 -28.52 -1.94 17.17
N GLY A 190 -28.52 -0.90 16.33
CA GLY A 190 -27.42 -0.65 15.39
C GLY A 190 -26.12 -0.24 16.10
N ASN A 191 -26.22 0.33 17.29
CA ASN A 191 -25.07 0.69 18.11
C ASN A 191 -24.68 -0.39 19.15
N ASN A 192 -25.09 -1.66 18.96
CA ASN A 192 -24.77 -2.76 19.88
C ASN A 192 -24.33 -4.02 19.12
N LEU A 193 -23.04 -4.14 18.82
CA LEU A 193 -22.45 -5.35 18.24
C LEU A 193 -21.93 -6.25 19.36
N ARG A 194 -21.90 -7.57 19.10
CA ARG A 194 -21.62 -8.59 20.12
C ARG A 194 -20.77 -9.71 19.54
N ASP A 195 -19.85 -10.24 20.36
CA ASP A 195 -19.00 -11.38 20.00
C ASP A 195 -19.63 -12.75 20.33
N GLY A 196 -20.79 -12.76 21.00
CA GLY A 196 -21.45 -13.98 21.48
C GLY A 196 -20.79 -14.63 22.70
N MET A 197 -19.72 -14.01 23.21
CA MET A 197 -18.81 -14.50 24.25
C MET A 197 -18.71 -13.52 25.44
N GLY A 198 -19.70 -12.63 25.57
CA GLY A 198 -19.81 -11.68 26.68
C GLY A 198 -19.05 -10.38 26.47
N THR A 199 -18.70 -10.02 25.23
CA THR A 199 -18.21 -8.69 24.87
C THR A 199 -19.23 -7.97 24.01
N ASN A 200 -19.61 -6.76 24.43
CA ASN A 200 -20.41 -5.84 23.64
C ASN A 200 -19.55 -4.67 23.15
N PHE A 201 -19.97 -4.10 22.03
CA PHE A 201 -19.35 -2.94 21.40
C PHE A 201 -20.43 -1.90 21.10
N SER A 202 -20.12 -0.63 21.34
CA SER A 202 -20.93 0.51 20.90
C SER A 202 -20.02 1.70 20.59
N SER A 203 -20.59 2.78 20.07
CA SER A 203 -19.98 4.10 20.20
C SER A 203 -20.29 4.70 21.58
N GLU A 204 -19.59 5.77 21.94
CA GLU A 204 -19.83 6.56 23.14
C GLU A 204 -21.21 7.27 23.14
N LEU A 205 -21.97 7.22 22.05
CA LEU A 205 -23.35 7.71 22.00
C LEU A 205 -24.21 7.13 23.14
N VAL A 206 -23.97 5.88 23.54
CA VAL A 206 -24.69 5.27 24.67
C VAL A 206 -24.52 6.05 25.98
N LEU A 207 -23.37 6.71 26.18
CA LEU A 207 -23.11 7.53 27.36
C LEU A 207 -23.91 8.84 27.27
N ASP A 208 -23.90 9.48 26.11
CA ASP A 208 -24.59 10.74 25.85
C ASP A 208 -26.11 10.62 25.94
N GLU A 209 -26.66 9.48 25.52
CA GLU A 209 -28.09 9.19 25.59
C GLU A 209 -28.59 8.80 26.99
N ASN A 210 -27.66 8.55 27.92
CA ASN A 210 -27.96 8.16 29.31
C ASN A 210 -27.29 9.11 30.32
N PRO A 211 -27.52 10.45 30.25
CA PRO A 211 -26.76 11.45 31.03
C PRO A 211 -26.98 11.36 32.56
N GLY A 212 -27.98 10.60 33.01
CA GLY A 212 -28.24 10.31 34.42
C GLY A 212 -27.52 9.08 34.98
N LYS A 213 -26.71 8.39 34.17
CA LYS A 213 -26.00 7.16 34.54
C LYS A 213 -24.50 7.32 34.33
N THR A 214 -23.71 6.76 35.25
CA THR A 214 -22.27 6.62 35.03
C THR A 214 -22.00 5.50 34.05
N GLU A 215 -20.84 5.50 33.41
CA GLU A 215 -20.42 4.41 32.54
C GLU A 215 -20.46 3.05 33.25
N ALA A 216 -20.00 2.97 34.51
CA ALA A 216 -20.06 1.75 35.30
C ALA A 216 -21.50 1.24 35.55
N GLN A 217 -22.49 2.14 35.64
CA GLN A 217 -23.90 1.75 35.74
C GLN A 217 -24.44 1.22 34.40
N ILE A 218 -24.00 1.80 33.29
CA ILE A 218 -24.35 1.30 31.95
C ILE A 218 -23.75 -0.09 31.74
N ASP A 219 -22.50 -0.30 32.15
CA ASP A 219 -21.83 -1.61 32.11
C ASP A 219 -22.55 -2.64 32.98
N GLU A 220 -22.99 -2.25 34.19
CA GLU A 220 -23.78 -3.10 35.07
C GLU A 220 -25.11 -3.51 34.42
N ILE A 221 -25.82 -2.56 33.76
CA ILE A 221 -27.06 -2.87 33.06
C ILE A 221 -26.81 -3.83 31.88
N ALA A 222 -25.77 -3.58 31.08
CA ALA A 222 -25.40 -4.44 29.96
C ALA A 222 -25.02 -5.85 30.46
N GLN A 223 -24.32 -5.96 31.58
CA GLN A 223 -24.00 -7.24 32.22
C GLN A 223 -25.28 -7.98 32.66
N LEU A 224 -26.17 -7.30 33.38
CA LEU A 224 -27.39 -7.88 33.95
C LEU A 224 -28.38 -8.35 32.88
N TYR A 225 -28.55 -7.58 31.81
CA TYR A 225 -29.55 -7.87 30.78
C TYR A 225 -28.97 -8.64 29.59
N LEU A 226 -27.70 -8.42 29.23
CA LEU A 226 -27.10 -8.99 28.00
C LEU A 226 -25.99 -10.02 28.27
N GLY A 227 -25.56 -10.17 29.52
CA GLY A 227 -24.40 -11.00 29.84
C GLY A 227 -23.07 -10.40 29.38
N ALA A 228 -23.02 -9.08 29.15
CA ALA A 228 -21.82 -8.39 28.74
C ALA A 228 -20.85 -8.27 29.92
N ASN A 229 -19.84 -9.14 29.97
CA ASN A 229 -18.75 -9.07 30.95
C ASN A 229 -17.77 -7.93 30.63
N ARG A 230 -17.74 -7.50 29.37
CA ARG A 230 -16.94 -6.39 28.85
C ARG A 230 -17.81 -5.56 27.92
N TYR A 231 -17.80 -4.24 28.08
CA TYR A 231 -18.54 -3.35 27.20
C TYR A 231 -17.64 -2.23 26.67
N ILE A 232 -17.15 -2.44 25.45
CA ILE A 232 -16.20 -1.55 24.77
C ILE A 232 -16.99 -0.44 24.06
N LYS A 233 -16.57 0.81 24.28
CA LYS A 233 -17.22 1.99 23.71
C LYS A 233 -16.18 2.79 22.93
N PHE A 234 -16.49 3.10 21.68
CA PHE A 234 -15.58 3.84 20.81
C PHE A 234 -15.98 5.32 20.70
N PRO A 235 -15.02 6.26 20.63
CA PRO A 235 -15.32 7.64 20.28
C PRO A 235 -16.20 7.72 19.02
N VAL A 236 -17.18 8.62 19.08
CA VAL A 236 -18.13 8.83 17.98
C VAL A 236 -17.43 9.36 16.72
N LEU A 237 -18.02 9.06 15.57
CA LEU A 237 -17.48 9.47 14.28
C LEU A 237 -17.98 10.88 13.87
N PRO A 238 -17.10 11.76 13.35
CA PRO A 238 -17.47 13.13 12.95
C PRO A 238 -18.55 13.27 11.86
N TYR A 239 -18.59 12.38 10.87
CA TYR A 239 -19.46 12.51 9.68
C TYR A 239 -20.65 11.55 9.68
N ASP A 240 -20.56 10.41 10.36
CA ASP A 240 -21.72 9.57 10.64
C ASP A 240 -22.70 10.27 11.60
N LEU A 241 -23.83 10.77 11.08
CA LEU A 241 -24.82 11.53 11.85
C LEU A 241 -25.62 10.70 12.86
N ILE A 242 -25.57 9.37 12.78
CA ILE A 242 -26.26 8.49 13.75
C ILE A 242 -25.31 7.90 14.79
N HIS A 243 -23.99 7.98 14.56
CA HIS A 243 -22.94 7.44 15.41
C HIS A 243 -23.10 5.94 15.74
N HIS A 244 -23.58 5.13 14.80
CA HIS A 244 -23.77 3.69 15.02
C HIS A 244 -22.58 2.89 14.48
N ILE A 245 -22.12 1.92 15.26
CA ILE A 245 -20.96 1.11 14.86
C ILE A 245 -21.24 0.13 13.71
N ASP A 246 -22.49 -0.29 13.51
CA ASP A 246 -22.88 -1.13 12.36
C ASP A 246 -22.74 -0.44 10.99
N MET A 247 -22.51 0.87 10.98
CA MET A 247 -22.24 1.64 9.77
C MET A 247 -20.78 1.54 9.30
N HIS A 248 -19.86 1.04 10.13
CA HIS A 248 -18.44 0.97 9.77
C HIS A 248 -17.71 -0.30 10.20
N MET A 249 -18.34 -1.19 10.98
CA MET A 249 -17.75 -2.47 11.34
C MET A 249 -18.80 -3.57 11.56
N VAL A 250 -18.42 -4.82 11.30
CA VAL A 250 -19.24 -6.02 11.56
C VAL A 250 -18.36 -7.18 12.05
N PRO A 251 -18.64 -7.78 13.22
CA PRO A 251 -17.95 -8.98 13.66
C PRO A 251 -18.44 -10.19 12.84
N ILE A 252 -17.51 -11.02 12.39
CA ILE A 252 -17.81 -12.18 11.54
C ILE A 252 -17.45 -13.53 12.16
N ASP A 253 -16.68 -13.49 13.24
CA ASP A 253 -16.39 -14.59 14.15
C ASP A 253 -15.97 -14.01 15.51
N GLU A 254 -15.59 -14.89 16.44
CA GLU A 254 -15.24 -14.55 17.82
C GLU A 254 -14.00 -13.64 17.93
N GLU A 255 -13.20 -13.50 16.85
CA GLU A 255 -11.95 -12.75 16.86
C GLU A 255 -11.75 -11.81 15.66
N THR A 256 -12.71 -11.70 14.74
CA THR A 256 -12.52 -11.02 13.45
C THR A 256 -13.63 -10.02 13.14
N PHE A 257 -13.25 -8.81 12.71
CA PHE A 257 -14.14 -7.80 12.17
C PHE A 257 -13.86 -7.54 10.68
N ILE A 258 -14.91 -7.27 9.90
CA ILE A 258 -14.81 -6.51 8.66
C ILE A 258 -15.06 -5.04 8.99
N VAL A 259 -14.18 -4.15 8.53
CA VAL A 259 -14.18 -2.72 8.86
C VAL A 259 -14.05 -1.90 7.59
N GLY A 260 -14.91 -0.88 7.45
CA GLY A 260 -14.85 0.08 6.35
C GLY A 260 -13.52 0.82 6.29
N GLN A 261 -13.04 1.10 5.08
CA GLN A 261 -11.79 1.82 4.84
C GLN A 261 -12.01 2.97 3.87
N TYR A 262 -11.78 4.19 4.35
CA TYR A 262 -11.70 5.38 3.51
C TYR A 262 -10.26 5.59 3.01
N PRO A 263 -10.06 6.40 1.95
CA PRO A 263 -8.73 6.90 1.63
C PRO A 263 -8.11 7.66 2.83
N PRO A 264 -6.77 7.68 2.97
CA PRO A 264 -6.12 8.37 4.08
C PRO A 264 -6.57 9.84 4.22
N GLY A 265 -6.93 10.27 5.42
CA GLY A 265 -7.36 11.63 5.71
C GLY A 265 -8.78 12.00 5.26
N VAL A 266 -9.56 11.06 4.71
CA VAL A 266 -10.90 11.33 4.17
C VAL A 266 -12.00 10.91 5.14
N ALA A 267 -13.02 11.77 5.28
CA ALA A 267 -14.23 11.55 6.07
C ALA A 267 -13.92 10.99 7.47
N ASP A 268 -14.59 9.92 7.88
CA ASP A 268 -14.40 9.27 9.17
C ASP A 268 -13.18 8.34 9.22
N GLY A 269 -12.43 8.22 8.11
CA GLY A 269 -11.24 7.38 8.02
C GLY A 269 -10.28 7.55 9.20
N PRO A 270 -9.80 8.77 9.52
CA PRO A 270 -8.89 8.98 10.64
C PRO A 270 -9.40 8.48 11.99
N GLN A 271 -10.68 8.69 12.30
CA GLN A 271 -11.25 8.26 13.58
C GLN A 271 -11.51 6.74 13.60
N ILE A 272 -11.93 6.15 12.48
CA ILE A 272 -12.07 4.69 12.34
C ILE A 272 -10.71 4.01 12.57
N GLU A 273 -9.64 4.51 11.96
CA GLU A 273 -8.29 3.96 12.18
C GLU A 273 -7.86 4.03 13.65
N ALA A 274 -8.07 5.18 14.31
CA ALA A 274 -7.75 5.33 15.73
C ALA A 274 -8.54 4.37 16.63
N ASN A 275 -9.85 4.19 16.36
CA ASN A 275 -10.69 3.23 17.09
C ASN A 275 -10.22 1.78 16.87
N MET A 276 -9.80 1.45 15.65
CA MET A 276 -9.31 0.12 15.31
C MET A 276 -7.92 -0.18 15.88
N GLU A 277 -7.04 0.82 15.94
CA GLU A 277 -5.75 0.72 16.62
C GLU A 277 -5.94 0.43 18.12
N TYR A 278 -6.86 1.15 18.78
CA TYR A 278 -7.24 0.86 20.17
C TYR A 278 -7.77 -0.57 20.34
N LEU A 279 -8.67 -1.03 19.47
CA LEU A 279 -9.24 -2.38 19.53
C LEU A 279 -8.14 -3.47 19.43
N VAL A 280 -7.16 -3.29 18.54
CA VAL A 280 -6.10 -4.27 18.31
C VAL A 280 -5.04 -4.24 19.42
N ASN A 281 -4.69 -3.06 19.91
CA ASN A 281 -3.58 -2.91 20.86
C ASN A 281 -4.01 -3.12 22.32
N GLU A 282 -5.23 -2.71 22.68
CA GLU A 282 -5.64 -2.61 24.08
C GLU A 282 -6.73 -3.61 24.49
N VAL A 283 -7.47 -4.18 23.52
CA VAL A 283 -8.65 -5.01 23.81
C VAL A 283 -8.44 -6.46 23.38
N PRO A 284 -8.29 -7.40 24.33
CA PRO A 284 -8.19 -8.82 23.97
C PRO A 284 -9.55 -9.41 23.57
N THR A 285 -9.55 -10.43 22.71
CA THR A 285 -10.71 -11.27 22.42
C THR A 285 -11.15 -12.03 23.67
N ALA A 286 -12.33 -12.66 23.64
CA ALA A 286 -12.79 -13.48 24.76
C ALA A 286 -11.87 -14.69 25.04
N PHE A 287 -11.02 -15.04 24.08
CA PHE A 287 -10.00 -16.08 24.23
C PHE A 287 -8.61 -15.54 24.58
N GLY A 288 -8.48 -14.23 24.80
CA GLY A 288 -7.22 -13.59 25.20
C GLY A 288 -6.28 -13.25 24.05
N ASN A 289 -6.70 -13.42 22.79
CA ASN A 289 -5.89 -13.06 21.63
C ASN A 289 -6.18 -11.62 21.15
N THR A 290 -5.44 -11.13 20.15
CA THR A 290 -5.71 -9.84 19.50
C THR A 290 -6.77 -9.97 18.39
N TYR A 291 -7.69 -9.00 18.26
CA TYR A 291 -8.66 -9.00 17.16
C TYR A 291 -7.98 -8.91 15.77
N ARG A 292 -8.58 -9.57 14.78
CA ARG A 292 -8.20 -9.50 13.38
C ARG A 292 -9.13 -8.56 12.63
N LEU A 293 -8.57 -7.66 11.83
CA LEU A 293 -9.34 -6.72 11.02
C LEU A 293 -9.21 -7.06 9.53
N ILE A 294 -10.34 -7.11 8.83
CA ILE A 294 -10.42 -7.22 7.37
C ILE A 294 -10.95 -5.88 6.86
N ARG A 295 -10.22 -5.24 5.96
CA ARG A 295 -10.60 -3.91 5.45
C ARG A 295 -11.44 -4.03 4.19
N VAL A 296 -12.55 -3.28 4.13
CA VAL A 296 -13.39 -3.15 2.93
C VAL A 296 -13.43 -1.70 2.48
N PRO A 297 -12.99 -1.36 1.25
CA PRO A 297 -13.01 0.02 0.76
C PRO A 297 -14.44 0.59 0.74
N MET A 298 -14.64 1.78 1.30
CA MET A 298 -15.93 2.48 1.23
C MET A 298 -16.11 3.11 -0.15
N ALA A 299 -17.31 2.98 -0.73
CA ALA A 299 -17.61 3.49 -2.07
C ALA A 299 -17.95 4.99 -2.03
N PRO A 300 -17.31 5.85 -2.84
CA PRO A 300 -17.75 7.23 -2.99
C PRO A 300 -19.07 7.30 -3.79
N GLU A 301 -19.74 8.44 -3.68
CA GLU A 301 -20.86 8.82 -4.55
C GLU A 301 -20.41 9.91 -5.52
N ASN A 302 -20.39 9.61 -6.82
CA ASN A 302 -19.91 10.56 -7.85
C ASN A 302 -18.51 11.14 -7.51
N GLY A 303 -17.65 10.34 -6.88
CA GLY A 303 -16.31 10.73 -6.44
C GLY A 303 -16.26 11.54 -5.14
N GLN A 304 -17.39 11.77 -4.46
CA GLN A 304 -17.45 12.46 -3.17
C GLN A 304 -17.69 11.47 -2.02
N TYR A 305 -17.08 11.76 -0.88
CA TYR A 305 -17.30 11.10 0.42
C TYR A 305 -18.08 12.03 1.37
N PRO A 306 -18.53 11.57 2.55
CA PRO A 306 -19.34 12.37 3.48
C PRO A 306 -18.78 13.76 3.83
N ASN A 307 -17.46 13.89 3.98
CA ASN A 307 -16.80 15.18 4.24
C ASN A 307 -16.87 16.19 3.08
N SER A 308 -17.26 15.72 1.90
CA SER A 308 -17.35 16.49 0.66
C SER A 308 -18.77 16.47 0.07
N GLY A 309 -19.76 16.02 0.85
CA GLY A 309 -21.17 16.04 0.48
C GLY A 309 -21.70 14.80 -0.24
N GLY A 310 -20.95 13.68 -0.25
CA GLY A 310 -21.46 12.38 -0.71
C GLY A 310 -22.20 11.62 0.39
N ASP A 311 -23.08 10.69 -0.01
CA ASP A 311 -23.77 9.80 0.94
C ASP A 311 -22.82 8.89 1.75
N TYR A 312 -23.26 8.50 2.95
CA TYR A 312 -22.52 7.57 3.84
C TYR A 312 -22.67 6.11 3.38
N ARG A 313 -22.15 5.79 2.19
CA ARG A 313 -22.19 4.42 1.63
C ARG A 313 -21.29 3.48 2.43
N THR A 314 -21.84 2.33 2.81
CA THR A 314 -21.13 1.36 3.65
C THR A 314 -21.48 -0.08 3.28
N TYR A 315 -20.44 -0.91 3.18
CA TYR A 315 -20.59 -2.35 2.99
C TYR A 315 -20.77 -3.10 4.30
N THR A 316 -20.37 -2.53 5.44
CA THR A 316 -20.39 -3.21 6.75
C THR A 316 -21.77 -3.27 7.37
N ASN A 317 -22.74 -2.49 6.87
CA ASN A 317 -24.14 -2.59 7.25
C ASN A 317 -24.81 -3.84 6.63
N SER A 318 -24.08 -4.94 6.68
CA SER A 318 -24.39 -6.30 6.23
C SER A 318 -24.98 -7.12 7.37
N ILE A 319 -25.71 -8.19 7.04
CA ILE A 319 -26.35 -9.05 8.04
C ILE A 319 -26.19 -10.54 7.72
N PHE A 320 -25.88 -11.33 8.76
CA PHE A 320 -25.93 -12.79 8.69
C PHE A 320 -27.37 -13.31 8.78
N ILE A 321 -27.71 -14.28 7.94
CA ILE A 321 -28.94 -15.07 8.01
C ILE A 321 -28.55 -16.53 7.77
N ASN A 322 -28.19 -17.24 8.84
CA ASN A 322 -27.65 -18.60 8.80
C ASN A 322 -26.50 -18.75 7.78
N LYS A 323 -26.73 -19.39 6.63
CA LYS A 323 -25.70 -19.67 5.61
C LYS A 323 -25.53 -18.56 4.56
N THR A 324 -26.34 -17.51 4.66
CA THR A 324 -26.33 -16.35 3.74
C THR A 324 -25.88 -15.10 4.49
N ILE A 325 -25.10 -14.23 3.82
CA ILE A 325 -24.80 -12.88 4.28
C ILE A 325 -25.27 -11.87 3.22
N LEU A 326 -26.08 -10.91 3.64
CA LEU A 326 -26.58 -9.84 2.78
C LEU A 326 -25.68 -8.61 2.93
N VAL A 327 -25.18 -8.09 1.82
CA VAL A 327 -24.23 -6.96 1.79
C VAL A 327 -24.86 -5.82 0.99
N PRO A 328 -24.89 -4.57 1.50
CA PRO A 328 -25.33 -3.42 0.72
C PRO A 328 -24.49 -3.26 -0.56
N ALA A 329 -25.11 -2.84 -1.66
CA ALA A 329 -24.45 -2.61 -2.94
C ALA A 329 -24.88 -1.24 -3.51
N TYR A 330 -23.99 -0.59 -4.24
CA TYR A 330 -24.17 0.79 -4.69
C TYR A 330 -23.80 0.96 -6.18
N GLU A 331 -22.56 0.70 -6.53
CA GLU A 331 -22.04 0.82 -7.89
C GLU A 331 -21.11 -0.36 -8.21
N GLU A 332 -21.34 -1.01 -9.35
CA GLU A 332 -20.70 -2.27 -9.73
C GLU A 332 -19.16 -2.23 -9.63
N GLN A 333 -18.55 -1.09 -10.00
CA GLN A 333 -17.10 -0.89 -9.95
C GLN A 333 -16.51 -1.03 -8.53
N TYR A 334 -17.25 -0.66 -7.48
CA TYR A 334 -16.82 -0.79 -6.09
C TYR A 334 -17.36 -2.08 -5.46
N ASP A 335 -18.60 -2.44 -5.79
CA ASP A 335 -19.30 -3.61 -5.23
C ASP A 335 -18.57 -4.92 -5.53
N THR A 336 -17.98 -5.05 -6.72
CA THR A 336 -17.21 -6.25 -7.10
C THR A 336 -16.05 -6.51 -6.16
N THR A 337 -15.37 -5.46 -5.69
CA THR A 337 -14.26 -5.56 -4.72
C THR A 337 -14.78 -5.91 -3.34
N ALA A 338 -15.81 -5.21 -2.86
CA ALA A 338 -16.40 -5.47 -1.54
C ALA A 338 -16.95 -6.90 -1.43
N LEU A 339 -17.75 -7.35 -2.40
CA LEU A 339 -18.31 -8.70 -2.40
C LEU A 339 -17.23 -9.79 -2.51
N ARG A 340 -16.12 -9.53 -3.21
CA ARG A 340 -14.97 -10.45 -3.24
C ARG A 340 -14.33 -10.58 -1.85
N ILE A 341 -14.10 -9.47 -1.15
CA ILE A 341 -13.55 -9.47 0.21
C ILE A 341 -14.44 -10.27 1.17
N TYR A 342 -15.76 -10.07 1.11
CA TYR A 342 -16.72 -10.86 1.89
C TYR A 342 -16.64 -12.36 1.57
N ARG A 343 -16.57 -12.75 0.29
CA ARG A 343 -16.44 -14.17 -0.12
C ARG A 343 -15.14 -14.81 0.33
N GLU A 344 -14.04 -14.06 0.31
CA GLU A 344 -12.73 -14.52 0.80
C GLU A 344 -12.69 -14.62 2.33
N ALA A 345 -13.36 -13.70 3.03
CA ALA A 345 -13.47 -13.69 4.48
C ALA A 345 -14.42 -14.77 5.02
N LEU A 346 -15.46 -15.12 4.26
CA LEU A 346 -16.51 -16.07 4.64
C LEU A 346 -16.65 -17.21 3.60
N PRO A 347 -15.63 -18.08 3.45
CA PRO A 347 -15.73 -19.22 2.53
C PRO A 347 -16.97 -20.06 2.79
N GLY A 348 -17.66 -20.48 1.73
CA GLY A 348 -18.87 -21.31 1.81
C GLY A 348 -20.17 -20.54 2.07
N TYR A 349 -20.12 -19.31 2.60
CA TYR A 349 -21.32 -18.49 2.75
C TYR A 349 -21.83 -18.00 1.40
N ASN A 350 -23.16 -17.95 1.28
CA ASN A 350 -23.82 -17.30 0.15
C ASN A 350 -23.81 -15.78 0.35
N VAL A 351 -22.88 -15.09 -0.32
CA VAL A 351 -22.74 -13.62 -0.25
C VAL A 351 -23.62 -12.96 -1.31
N VAL A 352 -24.66 -12.25 -0.87
CA VAL A 352 -25.67 -11.62 -1.74
C VAL A 352 -25.59 -10.10 -1.61
N GLY A 353 -25.25 -9.43 -2.72
CA GLY A 353 -25.32 -7.97 -2.81
C GLY A 353 -26.74 -7.47 -3.09
N ILE A 354 -27.24 -6.49 -2.33
CA ILE A 354 -28.56 -5.87 -2.55
C ILE A 354 -28.37 -4.35 -2.76
N ASN A 355 -28.92 -3.82 -3.85
CA ASN A 355 -28.80 -2.38 -4.17
C ASN A 355 -29.50 -1.52 -3.09
N CYS A 356 -28.72 -0.67 -2.42
CA CYS A 356 -29.15 0.19 -1.31
C CYS A 356 -29.08 1.69 -1.64
N ASN A 357 -28.90 2.08 -2.91
CA ASN A 357 -28.84 3.50 -3.29
C ASN A 357 -30.09 4.29 -2.84
N SER A 358 -31.28 3.66 -2.86
CA SER A 358 -32.51 4.36 -2.50
C SER A 358 -32.64 4.66 -1.01
N ILE A 359 -31.94 3.94 -0.13
CA ILE A 359 -32.08 4.06 1.34
C ILE A 359 -30.90 4.78 2.01
N ILE A 360 -29.73 4.79 1.38
CA ILE A 360 -28.49 5.19 2.06
C ILE A 360 -28.43 6.67 2.48
N SER A 361 -29.07 7.57 1.73
CA SER A 361 -29.24 8.98 2.12
C SER A 361 -30.07 9.18 3.40
N ALA A 362 -30.79 8.14 3.85
CA ALA A 362 -31.46 8.13 5.14
C ALA A 362 -30.54 7.63 6.29
N TYR A 363 -29.24 7.45 6.05
CA TYR A 363 -28.21 6.99 7.00
C TYR A 363 -28.40 5.56 7.49
N GLY A 364 -28.78 4.63 6.61
CA GLY A 364 -28.88 3.21 6.96
C GLY A 364 -29.00 2.31 5.72
N ALA A 365 -28.78 1.01 5.89
CA ALA A 365 -28.92 0.02 4.82
C ALA A 365 -29.55 -1.29 5.34
N LEU A 366 -28.99 -2.46 4.96
CA LEU A 366 -29.63 -3.76 5.18
C LEU A 366 -29.69 -4.15 6.66
N HIS A 367 -28.59 -3.99 7.39
CA HIS A 367 -28.53 -4.35 8.80
C HIS A 367 -29.48 -3.48 9.63
N CYS A 368 -29.62 -2.18 9.30
CA CYS A 368 -30.52 -1.24 9.98
C CYS A 368 -32.03 -1.58 9.86
N ILE A 369 -32.42 -2.34 8.82
CA ILE A 369 -33.83 -2.67 8.55
C ILE A 369 -34.17 -4.15 8.77
N THR A 370 -33.30 -4.86 9.50
CA THR A 370 -33.45 -6.29 9.78
C THR A 370 -33.11 -6.60 11.23
N LYS A 371 -33.77 -7.60 11.82
CA LYS A 371 -33.47 -8.07 13.18
C LYS A 371 -33.54 -9.59 13.30
N LEU A 372 -32.58 -10.20 14.00
CA LEU A 372 -32.52 -11.66 14.13
C LEU A 372 -33.08 -12.18 15.46
N VAL A 373 -33.66 -13.37 15.40
CA VAL A 373 -34.07 -14.17 16.55
C VAL A 373 -33.30 -15.49 16.55
N GLY A 374 -32.53 -15.74 17.61
CA GLY A 374 -31.80 -17.00 17.78
C GLY A 374 -32.71 -18.20 17.97
N VAL A 375 -32.24 -19.41 17.67
CA VAL A 375 -33.01 -20.65 17.85
C VAL A 375 -33.34 -20.93 19.32
N ASN A 376 -34.46 -21.62 19.61
CA ASN A 376 -34.83 -21.94 20.99
C ASN A 376 -33.77 -22.81 21.70
N ALA A 377 -33.28 -23.88 21.07
CA ALA A 377 -32.27 -24.79 21.62
C ALA A 377 -30.98 -24.75 20.78
N PRO A 378 -30.08 -23.77 21.01
CA PRO A 378 -28.84 -23.65 20.25
C PRO A 378 -27.86 -24.77 20.61
N LEU A 379 -27.16 -25.30 19.61
CA LEU A 379 -25.94 -26.07 19.80
C LEU A 379 -24.78 -25.13 19.52
N TRP A 380 -24.30 -24.50 20.58
CA TRP A 380 -23.32 -23.42 20.49
C TRP A 380 -21.91 -24.01 20.43
N ILE A 381 -21.15 -23.59 19.42
CA ILE A 381 -19.73 -23.92 19.23
C ILE A 381 -18.98 -22.60 19.08
N ALA A 382 -18.23 -22.19 20.09
CA ALA A 382 -17.33 -21.03 20.05
C ALA A 382 -15.88 -21.48 20.04
N HIS A 383 -15.08 -20.95 19.12
CA HIS A 383 -13.75 -21.48 18.83
C HIS A 383 -12.75 -20.34 18.52
N PRO A 384 -11.63 -20.22 19.24
CA PRO A 384 -10.54 -19.34 18.83
C PRO A 384 -9.84 -19.93 17.61
N ARG A 385 -9.96 -19.26 16.48
CA ARG A 385 -9.33 -19.71 15.24
C ARG A 385 -7.81 -19.90 15.40
N LEU A 386 -7.28 -20.92 14.76
CA LEU A 386 -5.84 -21.07 14.58
C LEU A 386 -5.33 -19.93 13.70
N ARG A 387 -4.15 -19.42 14.06
CA ARG A 387 -3.46 -18.33 13.35
C ARG A 387 -2.40 -18.90 12.44
N ASP A 388 -2.05 -18.14 11.42
CA ASP A 388 -0.87 -18.46 10.61
C ASP A 388 0.33 -18.60 11.55
N THR A 389 1.10 -19.65 11.37
CA THR A 389 2.17 -20.07 12.27
C THR A 389 3.42 -20.35 11.47
N ASP A 390 4.56 -20.23 12.13
CA ASP A 390 5.86 -20.59 11.61
C ASP A 390 6.31 -21.98 12.13
N ASP A 391 5.50 -22.61 12.99
CA ASP A 391 5.76 -23.92 13.56
C ASP A 391 5.35 -25.04 12.58
N SER A 392 6.34 -25.70 12.00
CA SER A 392 6.17 -26.85 11.11
C SER A 392 6.45 -28.20 11.80
N GLU A 393 6.82 -28.19 13.08
CA GLU A 393 7.33 -29.37 13.79
C GLU A 393 6.34 -29.91 14.83
N ASN A 394 5.55 -29.03 15.48
CA ASN A 394 4.64 -29.43 16.56
C ASN A 394 3.17 -29.47 16.13
N ASP A 395 2.39 -30.29 16.84
CA ASP A 395 0.95 -30.37 16.65
C ASP A 395 0.25 -29.05 17.03
N TYR A 396 -0.73 -28.64 16.24
CA TYR A 396 -1.51 -27.43 16.45
C TYR A 396 -2.66 -27.69 17.42
N LEU A 397 -2.40 -27.40 18.70
CA LEU A 397 -3.42 -27.49 19.74
C LEU A 397 -4.57 -26.53 19.48
N THR A 398 -5.79 -27.04 19.61
CA THR A 398 -7.01 -26.28 19.36
C THR A 398 -8.11 -26.66 20.35
N SER A 399 -8.98 -25.71 20.65
CA SER A 399 -10.05 -25.86 21.64
C SER A 399 -11.35 -25.25 21.16
N ALA A 400 -12.48 -25.68 21.71
CA ALA A 400 -13.77 -25.04 21.51
C ALA A 400 -14.64 -25.14 22.76
N ILE A 401 -15.44 -24.12 23.03
CA ILE A 401 -16.53 -24.18 23.99
C ILE A 401 -17.75 -24.74 23.26
N ILE A 402 -18.25 -25.88 23.72
CA ILE A 402 -19.36 -26.58 23.05
C ILE A 402 -20.46 -26.83 24.07
N LYS A 403 -21.63 -26.20 23.87
CA LYS A 403 -22.75 -26.25 24.82
C LYS A 403 -24.07 -26.51 24.11
N HIS A 404 -24.91 -27.34 24.74
CA HIS A 404 -26.31 -27.51 24.43
C HIS A 404 -27.03 -27.94 25.73
N ARG A 405 -28.29 -27.55 25.92
CA ARG A 405 -29.04 -27.82 27.16
C ARG A 405 -29.17 -29.31 27.54
N SER A 406 -29.07 -30.21 26.56
CA SER A 406 -29.05 -31.66 26.81
C SER A 406 -27.66 -32.21 27.16
N GLY A 407 -26.60 -31.41 27.07
CA GLY A 407 -25.22 -31.87 27.02
C GLY A 407 -24.78 -32.32 25.62
N ILE A 408 -23.48 -32.57 25.48
CA ILE A 408 -22.79 -32.95 24.23
C ILE A 408 -22.42 -34.43 24.28
N SER A 409 -22.74 -35.19 23.22
CA SER A 409 -22.40 -36.60 23.09
C SER A 409 -21.07 -36.81 22.39
N GLU A 410 -20.78 -36.01 21.36
CA GLU A 410 -19.57 -36.13 20.53
C GLU A 410 -19.18 -34.76 19.97
N ALA A 411 -17.87 -34.55 19.81
CA ALA A 411 -17.31 -33.42 19.07
C ALA A 411 -16.09 -33.91 18.29
N THR A 412 -15.98 -33.47 17.04
CA THR A 412 -14.93 -33.87 16.11
C THR A 412 -14.45 -32.66 15.32
N LEU A 413 -13.14 -32.49 15.23
CA LEU A 413 -12.52 -31.55 14.31
C LEU A 413 -12.21 -32.27 13.00
N TYR A 414 -12.56 -31.64 11.89
CA TYR A 414 -12.25 -32.13 10.55
C TYR A 414 -11.24 -31.19 9.93
N TYR A 415 -10.07 -31.68 9.50
CA TYR A 415 -9.05 -30.87 8.83
C TYR A 415 -8.57 -31.48 7.51
N ARG A 416 -8.03 -30.65 6.62
CA ARG A 416 -7.34 -31.05 5.39
C ARG A 416 -6.25 -30.03 5.03
N VAL A 417 -5.30 -30.44 4.20
CA VAL A 417 -4.27 -29.55 3.65
C VAL A 417 -4.62 -29.24 2.20
N ALA A 418 -4.90 -27.99 1.87
CA ALA A 418 -5.23 -27.62 0.49
C ALA A 418 -4.06 -27.98 -0.46
N PRO A 419 -4.33 -28.51 -1.67
CA PRO A 419 -5.62 -28.58 -2.34
C PRO A 419 -6.43 -29.86 -2.10
N ASP A 420 -6.09 -30.67 -1.09
CA ASP A 420 -6.83 -31.88 -0.79
C ASP A 420 -8.32 -31.56 -0.56
N THR A 421 -9.18 -32.47 -1.02
CA THR A 421 -10.64 -32.29 -0.95
C THR A 421 -11.26 -33.04 0.22
N LEU A 422 -10.63 -34.12 0.68
CA LEU A 422 -11.12 -34.97 1.77
C LEU A 422 -10.64 -34.47 3.13
N TYR A 423 -11.57 -34.41 4.08
CA TYR A 423 -11.25 -34.08 5.47
C TYR A 423 -10.88 -35.32 6.28
N THR A 424 -9.86 -35.17 7.12
CA THR A 424 -9.47 -36.12 8.16
C THR A 424 -10.15 -35.75 9.46
N ALA A 425 -10.80 -36.72 10.10
CA ALA A 425 -11.48 -36.54 11.38
C ALA A 425 -10.52 -36.76 12.56
N VAL A 426 -10.53 -35.84 13.51
CA VAL A 426 -9.81 -35.93 14.79
C VAL A 426 -10.82 -35.72 15.92
N PRO A 427 -11.06 -36.72 16.77
CA PRO A 427 -11.96 -36.57 17.90
C PRO A 427 -11.51 -35.45 18.85
N MET A 428 -12.47 -34.70 19.38
CA MET A 428 -12.22 -33.74 20.45
C MET A 428 -12.57 -34.38 21.80
N VAL A 429 -11.85 -33.99 22.85
CA VAL A 429 -12.02 -34.50 24.22
C VAL A 429 -12.41 -33.35 25.14
N LEU A 430 -13.46 -33.55 25.95
CA LEU A 430 -13.82 -32.62 27.01
C LEU A 430 -12.72 -32.57 28.07
N THR A 431 -12.03 -31.44 28.19
CA THR A 431 -10.92 -31.24 29.14
C THR A 431 -11.26 -30.32 30.30
N ASP A 432 -12.27 -29.46 30.14
CA ASP A 432 -12.81 -28.65 31.24
C ASP A 432 -14.34 -28.73 31.24
N THR A 433 -14.90 -29.44 32.20
CA THR A 433 -16.35 -29.61 32.36
C THR A 433 -17.04 -28.31 32.78
N ALA A 434 -16.38 -27.43 33.53
CA ALA A 434 -16.98 -26.19 34.02
C ALA A 434 -17.07 -25.13 32.90
N ALA A 435 -16.00 -25.00 32.12
CA ALA A 435 -15.98 -24.12 30.95
C ALA A 435 -16.64 -24.73 29.70
N ALA A 436 -16.94 -26.03 29.72
CA ALA A 436 -17.37 -26.84 28.58
C ALA A 436 -16.36 -26.81 27.42
N THR A 437 -15.06 -26.85 27.75
CA THR A 437 -13.97 -26.76 26.78
C THR A 437 -13.57 -28.16 26.30
N TRP A 438 -13.67 -28.34 24.98
CA TRP A 438 -13.22 -29.52 24.25
C TRP A 438 -11.91 -29.19 23.55
N THR A 439 -10.95 -30.11 23.54
CA THR A 439 -9.64 -29.92 22.92
C THR A 439 -9.28 -31.05 21.99
N THR A 440 -8.44 -30.74 21.01
CA THR A 440 -7.77 -31.70 20.14
C THR A 440 -6.52 -31.07 19.55
N ALA A 441 -5.82 -31.77 18.68
CA ALA A 441 -4.67 -31.24 17.96
C ALA A 441 -4.73 -31.64 16.49
N ILE A 442 -4.42 -30.71 15.59
CA ILE A 442 -4.12 -31.02 14.20
C ILE A 442 -2.64 -31.39 14.14
N PRO A 443 -2.24 -32.55 13.57
CA PRO A 443 -0.83 -32.90 13.43
C PRO A 443 -0.02 -31.83 12.71
N ALA A 444 1.27 -31.71 13.05
CA ALA A 444 2.20 -30.80 12.36
C ALA A 444 2.11 -30.92 10.82
N GLN A 445 2.21 -29.80 10.11
CA GLN A 445 2.17 -29.75 8.64
C GLN A 445 3.44 -29.10 8.08
N GLU A 446 3.81 -29.47 6.85
CA GLU A 446 5.01 -28.95 6.18
C GLU A 446 4.92 -27.43 5.95
N GLU A 447 6.06 -26.74 5.94
CA GLU A 447 6.13 -25.31 5.58
C GLU A 447 5.47 -25.05 4.21
N GLY A 448 4.74 -23.93 4.10
CA GLY A 448 3.94 -23.58 2.94
C GLY A 448 2.55 -24.22 2.91
N SER A 449 2.24 -25.14 3.83
CA SER A 449 0.93 -25.79 3.91
C SER A 449 -0.19 -24.79 4.25
N LYS A 450 -1.34 -24.99 3.61
CA LYS A 450 -2.58 -24.26 3.92
C LYS A 450 -3.59 -25.22 4.52
N VAL A 451 -3.77 -25.15 5.82
CA VAL A 451 -4.66 -26.04 6.57
C VAL A 451 -6.05 -25.45 6.62
N GLN A 452 -7.06 -26.24 6.26
CA GLN A 452 -8.48 -25.89 6.31
C GLN A 452 -9.18 -26.83 7.27
N TYR A 453 -10.02 -26.31 8.15
CA TYR A 453 -10.68 -27.13 9.15
C TYR A 453 -12.02 -26.56 9.62
N TYR A 454 -12.85 -27.41 10.21
CA TYR A 454 -14.10 -27.05 10.88
C TYR A 454 -14.36 -27.98 12.06
N ILE A 455 -15.29 -27.59 12.93
CA ILE A 455 -15.70 -28.39 14.09
C ILE A 455 -17.13 -28.86 13.87
N HIS A 456 -17.42 -30.13 14.17
CA HIS A 456 -18.75 -30.72 14.21
C HIS A 456 -19.02 -31.21 15.62
N ALA A 457 -20.24 -31.03 16.10
CA ALA A 457 -20.68 -31.54 17.39
C ALA A 457 -22.09 -32.13 17.30
N THR A 458 -22.32 -33.12 18.15
CA THR A 458 -23.63 -33.75 18.35
C THR A 458 -24.02 -33.61 19.82
N ALA A 459 -25.22 -33.09 20.05
CA ALA A 459 -25.83 -33.00 21.37
C ALA A 459 -26.49 -34.32 21.77
N ASN A 460 -26.67 -34.56 23.08
CA ASN A 460 -27.41 -35.73 23.58
C ASN A 460 -28.87 -35.80 23.11
N SER A 461 -29.44 -34.69 22.62
CA SER A 461 -30.76 -34.65 21.97
C SER A 461 -30.76 -35.22 20.56
N GLY A 462 -29.58 -35.49 19.98
CA GLY A 462 -29.38 -35.83 18.56
C GLY A 462 -29.26 -34.61 17.65
N LYS A 463 -29.30 -33.37 18.19
CA LYS A 463 -29.04 -32.16 17.39
C LYS A 463 -27.58 -32.14 16.97
N GLU A 464 -27.31 -31.86 15.70
CA GLU A 464 -25.95 -31.69 15.17
C GLU A 464 -25.74 -30.26 14.70
N GLN A 465 -24.50 -29.78 14.79
CA GLN A 465 -24.11 -28.46 14.28
C GLN A 465 -22.63 -28.45 13.91
N VAL A 466 -22.27 -27.55 12.99
CA VAL A 466 -20.90 -27.30 12.55
C VAL A 466 -20.50 -25.83 12.76
N ARG A 467 -19.20 -25.58 12.94
CA ARG A 467 -18.61 -24.24 12.96
C ARG A 467 -17.45 -24.19 11.95
N PRO A 468 -17.54 -23.33 10.90
CA PRO A 468 -18.68 -22.45 10.57
C PRO A 468 -19.92 -23.21 10.08
N LEU A 469 -21.10 -22.56 10.10
CA LEU A 469 -22.42 -23.16 9.75
C LEU A 469 -22.51 -23.72 8.31
N VAL A 470 -21.58 -23.31 7.47
CA VAL A 470 -21.47 -23.64 6.03
C VAL A 470 -20.46 -24.76 5.77
N ALA A 471 -19.91 -25.39 6.80
CA ALA A 471 -19.02 -26.53 6.61
C ALA A 471 -19.78 -27.73 6.01
N PRO A 472 -19.11 -28.56 5.17
CA PRO A 472 -17.67 -28.56 4.87
C PRO A 472 -17.23 -27.58 3.76
N GLU A 473 -18.17 -26.93 3.06
CA GLU A 473 -17.85 -25.97 2.00
C GLU A 473 -17.13 -24.73 2.54
N GLY A 474 -17.55 -24.26 3.71
CA GLY A 474 -16.83 -23.25 4.48
C GLY A 474 -15.98 -23.83 5.59
N TYR A 475 -14.93 -23.10 5.96
CA TYR A 475 -13.90 -23.59 6.87
C TYR A 475 -13.14 -22.42 7.50
N PHE A 476 -12.53 -22.66 8.66
CA PHE A 476 -11.41 -21.87 9.14
C PHE A 476 -10.15 -22.26 8.39
N GLN A 477 -9.18 -21.33 8.34
CA GLN A 477 -7.90 -21.59 7.71
C GLN A 477 -6.76 -20.90 8.45
N PHE A 478 -5.60 -21.55 8.43
CA PHE A 478 -4.32 -20.97 8.75
C PHE A 478 -3.23 -21.53 7.82
N ARG A 479 -2.11 -20.83 7.74
CA ARG A 479 -0.93 -21.23 6.97
C ARG A 479 0.20 -21.63 7.90
N VAL A 480 0.94 -22.66 7.52
CA VAL A 480 2.32 -22.86 7.98
C VAL A 480 3.19 -22.04 7.04
N ARG A 481 3.73 -20.91 7.49
CA ARG A 481 4.44 -19.97 6.62
C ARG A 481 5.77 -20.56 6.18
N THR A 482 6.10 -20.33 4.91
CA THR A 482 7.46 -20.55 4.42
C THR A 482 8.31 -19.36 4.84
N LEU A 483 9.55 -19.63 5.23
CA LEU A 483 10.56 -18.59 5.43
C LEU A 483 10.65 -17.73 4.17
N ALA A 484 10.38 -16.44 4.29
CA ALA A 484 10.51 -15.48 3.20
C ALA A 484 10.95 -14.10 3.74
N PRO A 485 12.06 -13.54 3.21
CA PRO A 485 12.54 -12.23 3.60
C PRO A 485 11.62 -11.12 3.10
N GLY A 486 11.43 -10.10 3.94
CA GLY A 486 10.70 -8.89 3.60
C GLY A 486 11.23 -7.73 4.44
N PHE A 487 11.21 -6.52 3.89
CA PHE A 487 11.56 -5.34 4.67
C PHE A 487 10.89 -4.05 4.16
N ALA A 488 10.81 -3.07 5.05
CA ALA A 488 10.40 -1.70 4.74
C ALA A 488 11.51 -0.70 5.08
N VAL A 489 11.46 0.49 4.47
CA VAL A 489 12.42 1.57 4.68
C VAL A 489 11.68 2.85 5.05
N SER A 490 12.18 3.61 6.03
CA SER A 490 11.51 4.82 6.57
C SER A 490 11.44 6.02 5.61
N GLY A 491 12.12 5.95 4.47
CA GLY A 491 12.14 6.97 3.42
C GLY A 491 12.99 6.52 2.23
N SER A 492 12.70 7.01 1.03
CA SER A 492 13.39 6.60 -0.20
C SER A 492 14.26 7.69 -0.82
N ASN A 493 14.08 8.97 -0.46
CA ASN A 493 14.84 10.08 -1.02
C ASN A 493 15.62 10.78 0.09
N LEU A 494 16.94 10.81 -0.02
CA LEU A 494 17.87 11.36 0.97
C LEU A 494 18.74 12.45 0.35
N CYS A 495 19.23 13.31 1.22
CA CYS A 495 20.37 14.17 0.91
C CYS A 495 21.66 13.44 1.23
N PRO A 496 22.80 13.82 0.61
CA PRO A 496 24.12 13.34 0.99
C PRO A 496 24.34 13.37 2.51
N GLY A 497 24.63 12.21 3.11
CA GLY A 497 24.81 12.02 4.56
C GLY A 497 23.54 11.68 5.33
N GLY A 498 22.39 11.56 4.67
CA GLY A 498 21.13 11.16 5.27
C GLY A 498 21.11 9.68 5.71
N SER A 499 20.19 9.34 6.61
CA SER A 499 20.02 7.98 7.12
C SER A 499 18.59 7.48 6.95
N VAL A 500 18.44 6.18 6.75
CA VAL A 500 17.15 5.47 6.73
C VAL A 500 17.13 4.32 7.72
N GLN A 501 15.97 4.08 8.30
CA GLN A 501 15.70 2.89 9.10
C GLN A 501 15.19 1.79 8.17
N TYR A 502 15.88 0.66 8.16
CA TYR A 502 15.38 -0.59 7.60
C TYR A 502 14.63 -1.35 8.71
N THR A 503 13.45 -1.87 8.39
CA THR A 503 12.60 -2.61 9.33
C THR A 503 12.31 -3.99 8.75
N ASP A 504 12.67 -5.05 9.47
CA ASP A 504 12.34 -6.42 9.09
C ASP A 504 10.83 -6.63 9.02
N GLN A 505 10.39 -7.26 7.94
CA GLN A 505 9.02 -7.69 7.67
C GLN A 505 8.99 -9.14 7.15
N SER A 506 10.05 -9.90 7.42
CA SER A 506 10.16 -11.28 7.01
C SER A 506 9.09 -12.15 7.68
N VAL A 507 8.66 -13.19 6.98
CA VAL A 507 7.67 -14.16 7.46
C VAL A 507 8.30 -15.56 7.55
N GLY A 508 7.71 -16.46 8.33
CA GLY A 508 8.33 -17.74 8.66
C GLY A 508 9.14 -17.65 9.96
N ALA A 509 9.75 -18.77 10.36
CA ALA A 509 10.38 -18.92 11.67
C ALA A 509 11.77 -18.26 11.75
N VAL A 510 11.84 -16.96 11.47
CA VAL A 510 13.12 -16.24 11.36
C VAL A 510 13.88 -16.25 12.68
N SER A 511 15.13 -16.72 12.66
CA SER A 511 16.03 -16.76 13.82
C SER A 511 17.38 -16.07 13.57
N SER A 512 17.62 -15.56 12.36
CA SER A 512 18.86 -14.90 11.96
C SER A 512 18.64 -13.95 10.78
N TRP A 513 19.38 -12.83 10.79
CA TRP A 513 19.35 -11.79 9.75
C TRP A 513 20.78 -11.49 9.29
N LEU A 514 20.95 -11.23 8.00
CA LEU A 514 22.14 -10.65 7.42
C LEU A 514 21.73 -9.64 6.37
N TRP A 515 22.05 -8.38 6.64
CA TRP A 515 21.83 -7.24 5.77
C TRP A 515 23.10 -6.90 5.00
N LEU A 516 22.94 -6.52 3.74
CA LEU A 516 23.98 -5.92 2.90
C LEU A 516 23.46 -4.60 2.34
N PHE A 517 24.22 -3.53 2.55
CA PHE A 517 23.92 -2.16 2.12
C PHE A 517 25.06 -1.63 1.25
N PRO A 518 25.07 -1.94 -0.06
CA PRO A 518 26.05 -1.38 -0.98
C PRO A 518 26.05 0.15 -0.90
N GLY A 519 27.20 0.78 -0.59
CA GLY A 519 27.33 2.23 -0.46
C GLY A 519 26.76 2.84 0.82
N GLY A 520 26.19 2.03 1.71
CA GLY A 520 25.67 2.47 3.02
C GLY A 520 26.63 2.19 4.17
N GLU A 521 26.50 2.96 5.25
CA GLU A 521 27.25 2.79 6.50
C GLU A 521 26.29 2.54 7.68
N PRO A 522 26.38 1.40 8.39
CA PRO A 522 27.31 0.30 8.15
C PRO A 522 26.97 -0.49 6.88
N ALA A 523 27.97 -1.01 6.17
CA ALA A 523 27.78 -1.79 4.94
C ALA A 523 27.07 -3.15 5.13
N THR A 524 27.04 -3.66 6.37
CA THR A 524 26.34 -4.90 6.74
C THR A 524 25.78 -4.81 8.15
N SER A 525 24.72 -5.56 8.44
CA SER A 525 24.16 -5.69 9.80
C SER A 525 23.58 -7.08 10.06
N THR A 526 23.54 -7.50 11.32
CA THR A 526 22.81 -8.70 11.78
C THR A 526 21.64 -8.37 12.70
N GLU A 527 21.40 -7.08 12.96
CA GLU A 527 20.23 -6.63 13.71
C GLU A 527 18.97 -6.79 12.85
N PRO A 528 17.80 -7.13 13.41
CA PRO A 528 16.55 -7.21 12.66
C PRO A 528 16.22 -5.89 11.94
N SER A 529 16.43 -4.75 12.59
CA SER A 529 16.06 -3.44 12.04
C SER A 529 17.21 -2.43 12.19
N PRO A 530 18.17 -2.36 11.25
CA PRO A 530 19.31 -1.44 11.31
C PRO A 530 18.99 -0.04 10.74
N ILE A 531 19.74 0.96 11.20
CA ILE A 531 19.81 2.31 10.59
C ILE A 531 21.06 2.38 9.72
N VAL A 532 20.92 2.91 8.51
CA VAL A 532 22.01 3.00 7.51
C VAL A 532 22.08 4.40 6.94
N SER A 533 23.28 4.96 6.88
CA SER A 533 23.57 6.27 6.28
C SER A 533 24.16 6.14 4.88
N TYR A 534 23.85 7.07 3.98
CA TYR A 534 24.40 7.12 2.62
C TYR A 534 24.99 8.50 2.35
N THR A 535 26.30 8.58 2.11
CA THR A 535 27.02 9.87 1.98
C THR A 535 27.10 10.41 0.57
N ASP A 536 27.16 9.54 -0.43
CA ASP A 536 27.36 9.93 -1.81
C ASP A 536 26.03 9.97 -2.57
N ALA A 537 25.94 10.80 -3.61
CA ALA A 537 24.77 10.80 -4.49
C ALA A 537 24.70 9.50 -5.31
N GLY A 538 23.49 8.98 -5.49
CA GLY A 538 23.27 7.73 -6.23
C GLY A 538 22.01 6.99 -5.79
N THR A 539 21.69 5.90 -6.48
CA THR A 539 20.65 4.96 -6.04
C THR A 539 21.30 3.72 -5.45
N TYR A 540 20.76 3.27 -4.32
CA TYR A 540 21.29 2.19 -3.50
C TYR A 540 20.21 1.12 -3.30
N GLY A 541 20.57 -0.12 -3.61
CA GLY A 541 19.78 -1.29 -3.25
C GLY A 541 20.07 -1.77 -1.83
N ALA A 542 19.26 -2.72 -1.36
CA ALA A 542 19.50 -3.42 -0.10
C ALA A 542 19.20 -4.91 -0.27
N THR A 543 20.00 -5.75 0.40
CA THR A 543 19.76 -7.19 0.46
C THR A 543 19.55 -7.63 1.89
N LEU A 544 18.49 -8.41 2.12
CA LEU A 544 18.18 -9.08 3.38
C LEU A 544 18.21 -10.59 3.16
N ILE A 545 19.05 -11.27 3.94
CA ILE A 545 19.07 -12.74 4.05
C ILE A 545 18.54 -13.11 5.43
N VAL A 546 17.49 -13.93 5.48
CA VAL A 546 16.94 -14.46 6.72
C VAL A 546 17.09 -15.97 6.79
N GLY A 547 17.21 -16.51 8.00
CA GLY A 547 17.35 -17.95 8.23
C GLY A 547 16.70 -18.41 9.52
N ASN A 548 16.25 -19.67 9.55
CA ASN A 548 15.69 -20.33 10.75
C ASN A 548 16.62 -21.42 11.34
N GLY A 549 17.86 -21.49 10.86
CA GLY A 549 18.85 -22.51 11.25
C GLY A 549 18.81 -23.80 10.42
N GLN A 550 17.77 -24.01 9.61
CA GLN A 550 17.67 -25.13 8.65
C GLN A 550 17.72 -24.62 7.21
N VAL A 551 16.93 -23.58 6.91
CA VAL A 551 16.81 -22.95 5.60
C VAL A 551 17.13 -21.46 5.70
N TYR A 552 17.56 -20.90 4.56
CA TYR A 552 17.82 -19.49 4.37
C TYR A 552 17.12 -19.03 3.10
N ASP A 553 16.63 -17.79 3.10
CA ASP A 553 16.06 -17.16 1.92
C ASP A 553 16.54 -15.70 1.81
N THR A 554 16.54 -15.14 0.60
CA THR A 554 17.17 -13.84 0.27
C THR A 554 16.23 -12.94 -0.53
N LEU A 555 16.09 -11.69 -0.08
CA LEU A 555 15.45 -10.61 -0.82
C LEU A 555 16.49 -9.54 -1.18
N THR A 556 16.61 -9.24 -2.47
CA THR A 556 17.36 -8.08 -2.96
C THR A 556 16.39 -7.14 -3.64
N LEU A 557 16.37 -5.89 -3.17
CA LEU A 557 15.67 -4.80 -3.83
C LEU A 557 16.72 -3.82 -4.38
N GLU A 558 16.58 -3.46 -5.64
CA GLU A 558 17.36 -2.40 -6.29
C GLU A 558 16.67 -1.04 -6.06
N ASP A 559 17.43 0.04 -6.14
CA ASP A 559 16.92 1.43 -6.06
C ASP A 559 16.01 1.72 -4.86
N VAL A 560 16.35 1.17 -3.69
CA VAL A 560 15.58 1.31 -2.45
C VAL A 560 15.72 2.71 -1.85
N VAL A 561 16.92 3.27 -1.95
CA VAL A 561 17.28 4.60 -1.46
C VAL A 561 17.92 5.37 -2.59
N ALA A 562 17.39 6.54 -2.91
CA ALA A 562 18.00 7.53 -3.77
C ALA A 562 18.60 8.64 -2.91
N VAL A 563 19.90 8.87 -3.03
CA VAL A 563 20.56 10.08 -2.53
C VAL A 563 20.66 11.05 -3.70
N GLU A 564 19.93 12.15 -3.62
CA GLU A 564 19.87 13.14 -4.70
C GLU A 564 21.16 13.98 -4.74
N GLY A 565 21.72 14.16 -5.94
CA GLY A 565 22.85 15.07 -6.20
C GLY A 565 22.40 16.37 -6.87
N GLY A 566 23.22 17.41 -6.80
CA GLY A 566 23.03 18.67 -7.52
C GLY A 566 24.17 18.94 -8.51
N ILE A 567 23.98 19.93 -9.39
CA ILE A 567 24.98 20.34 -10.40
C ILE A 567 25.79 21.54 -9.87
N SER A 568 27.12 21.48 -9.80
CA SER A 568 27.99 22.64 -9.52
C SER A 568 29.46 22.31 -9.83
N PRO A 569 30.29 23.25 -10.37
CA PRO A 569 29.94 24.60 -10.81
C PRO A 569 29.00 24.57 -12.03
N TYR A 570 28.24 25.64 -12.23
CA TYR A 570 27.19 25.68 -13.25
C TYR A 570 27.13 27.05 -13.93
N TYR A 571 27.07 27.06 -15.26
CA TYR A 571 26.93 28.27 -16.06
C TYR A 571 25.88 28.07 -17.17
N GLU A 572 24.95 29.00 -17.28
CA GLU A 572 23.86 29.03 -18.26
C GLU A 572 23.81 30.39 -18.93
N ASN A 573 23.85 30.40 -20.26
CA ASN A 573 23.83 31.60 -21.10
C ASN A 573 22.65 31.64 -22.07
N PHE A 574 21.72 30.68 -21.97
CA PHE A 574 20.46 30.60 -22.72
C PHE A 574 20.60 30.64 -24.25
N GLU A 575 21.75 30.24 -24.78
CA GLU A 575 22.00 30.08 -26.22
C GLU A 575 21.41 28.77 -26.76
N ALA A 576 21.02 27.86 -25.87
CA ALA A 576 20.27 26.65 -26.14
C ALA A 576 18.86 26.72 -25.53
N PRO A 577 17.86 26.01 -26.07
CA PRO A 577 16.56 25.87 -25.42
C PRO A 577 16.71 25.18 -24.06
N LEU A 578 15.97 25.63 -23.05
CA LEU A 578 15.95 25.14 -21.64
C LEU A 578 15.73 23.60 -21.45
N SER A 579 15.55 22.83 -22.51
CA SER A 579 15.29 21.40 -22.43
C SER A 579 16.58 20.62 -22.15
N GLY A 580 16.84 20.33 -20.88
CA GLY A 580 17.88 19.38 -20.45
C GLY A 580 18.91 19.91 -19.45
N ASP A 581 18.88 21.20 -19.12
CA ASP A 581 19.98 21.89 -18.40
C ASP A 581 19.74 22.03 -16.90
N GLY A 582 18.82 21.25 -16.32
CA GLY A 582 18.54 21.24 -14.88
C GLY A 582 17.58 22.32 -14.37
N TRP A 583 17.18 23.28 -15.23
CA TRP A 583 16.14 24.27 -14.94
C TRP A 583 14.73 23.78 -15.30
N ALA A 584 13.80 24.00 -14.39
CA ALA A 584 12.38 23.74 -14.56
C ALA A 584 11.60 25.07 -14.51
N VAL A 585 10.76 25.29 -15.52
CA VAL A 585 9.75 26.35 -15.50
C VAL A 585 8.52 25.81 -14.79
N ASP A 586 8.10 26.46 -13.71
CA ASP A 586 6.88 26.18 -12.97
C ASP A 586 5.94 27.38 -13.10
N ASN A 587 4.82 27.19 -13.79
CA ASN A 587 3.71 28.15 -13.93
C ASN A 587 2.47 27.55 -13.23
N PRO A 588 2.29 27.78 -11.92
CA PRO A 588 1.20 27.18 -11.16
C PRO A 588 -0.19 27.66 -11.57
N GLN A 589 -0.29 28.84 -12.20
CA GLN A 589 -1.55 29.41 -12.66
C GLN A 589 -1.92 28.97 -14.08
N ASN A 590 -0.98 28.36 -14.81
CA ASN A 590 -1.10 27.92 -16.20
C ASN A 590 -1.70 29.03 -17.09
N ASP A 591 -1.19 30.24 -16.93
CA ASP A 591 -1.55 31.40 -17.75
C ASP A 591 -0.62 31.53 -18.97
N ALA A 592 -0.68 32.67 -19.67
CA ALA A 592 0.13 32.90 -20.87
C ALA A 592 1.50 33.54 -20.58
N ALA A 593 1.80 33.83 -19.30
CA ALA A 593 3.08 34.36 -18.88
C ALA A 593 3.95 33.20 -18.38
N GLU A 594 5.03 32.92 -19.09
CA GLU A 594 5.99 31.88 -18.68
C GLU A 594 7.40 32.34 -19.01
N TRP A 595 8.38 31.81 -18.27
CA TRP A 595 9.78 32.01 -18.60
C TRP A 595 10.11 31.25 -19.88
N ALA A 596 10.58 31.97 -20.90
CA ALA A 596 10.92 31.37 -22.18
C ALA A 596 12.18 32.01 -22.77
N THR A 597 12.95 31.25 -23.55
CA THR A 597 14.08 31.80 -24.31
C THR A 597 13.58 32.68 -25.45
N SER A 598 14.13 33.87 -25.61
CA SER A 598 13.81 34.82 -26.67
C SER A 598 15.05 35.57 -27.16
N PHE A 599 15.01 36.07 -28.40
CA PHE A 599 16.05 36.95 -28.93
C PHE A 599 16.14 38.24 -28.10
N ASP A 600 17.35 38.62 -27.68
CA ASP A 600 17.59 39.68 -26.70
C ASP A 600 17.91 41.06 -27.30
N GLY A 601 17.74 41.23 -28.61
CA GLY A 601 17.73 42.55 -29.22
C GLY A 601 19.09 43.16 -29.57
N LEU A 602 20.24 42.53 -29.26
CA LEU A 602 21.56 42.68 -29.94
C LEU A 602 22.79 42.11 -29.17
N CYS A 603 22.73 41.85 -27.86
CA CYS A 603 23.93 41.69 -27.01
C CYS A 603 24.35 40.25 -26.73
N TYR A 604 23.39 39.35 -26.51
CA TYR A 604 23.63 37.97 -26.14
C TYR A 604 22.94 36.96 -27.06
N PHE A 605 22.43 37.38 -28.22
CA PHE A 605 21.68 36.56 -29.20
C PHE A 605 20.37 35.96 -28.67
N SER A 606 20.37 35.30 -27.51
CA SER A 606 19.22 34.72 -26.82
C SER A 606 19.34 34.99 -25.32
N ALA A 607 18.21 35.26 -24.67
CA ALA A 607 18.12 35.43 -23.23
C ALA A 607 16.79 34.85 -22.74
N LEU A 608 16.69 34.62 -21.43
CA LEU A 608 15.43 34.23 -20.83
C LEU A 608 14.55 35.46 -20.62
N VAL A 609 13.32 35.43 -21.12
CA VAL A 609 12.35 36.52 -21.01
C VAL A 609 11.11 36.10 -20.25
N MET A 610 10.60 37.01 -19.43
CA MET A 610 9.24 36.98 -18.91
C MET A 610 8.43 38.11 -19.56
N ASN A 611 7.38 37.75 -20.30
CA ASN A 611 6.57 38.72 -21.03
C ASN A 611 5.42 39.26 -20.18
N ASN A 612 5.73 40.19 -19.27
CA ASN A 612 4.72 40.94 -18.49
C ASN A 612 4.02 42.05 -19.29
N PHE A 613 4.45 42.33 -20.53
CA PHE A 613 3.90 43.42 -21.35
C PHE A 613 2.61 42.99 -22.06
N ASP A 614 2.62 41.81 -22.69
CA ASP A 614 1.46 41.29 -23.43
C ASP A 614 0.49 40.51 -22.52
N ASN A 615 0.96 40.07 -21.35
CA ASN A 615 0.20 39.23 -20.42
C ASN A 615 -0.06 39.95 -19.10
N ASP A 616 -1.30 39.91 -18.61
CA ASP A 616 -1.69 40.52 -17.33
C ASP A 616 -1.23 39.67 -16.14
N THR A 617 0.00 39.90 -15.69
CA THR A 617 0.66 39.14 -14.62
C THR A 617 0.36 39.65 -13.21
N ARG A 618 -0.69 40.46 -13.03
CA ARG A 618 -1.02 40.99 -11.70
C ARG A 618 -1.51 39.89 -10.78
N ASN A 619 -0.84 39.73 -9.65
CA ASN A 619 -1.11 38.71 -8.61
C ASN A 619 -0.79 37.27 -9.05
N THR A 620 0.03 37.08 -10.08
CA THR A 620 0.56 35.78 -10.48
C THR A 620 2.06 35.70 -10.15
N SER A 621 2.58 34.48 -10.06
CA SER A 621 4.00 34.23 -9.83
C SER A 621 4.44 33.00 -10.59
N ASP A 622 5.45 33.20 -11.45
CA ASP A 622 6.04 32.18 -12.28
C ASP A 622 7.50 31.96 -11.89
N PHE A 623 7.91 30.71 -11.85
CA PHE A 623 9.18 30.31 -11.25
C PHE A 623 10.08 29.63 -12.28
N LEU A 624 11.36 29.97 -12.23
CA LEU A 624 12.44 29.20 -12.83
C LEU A 624 13.25 28.57 -11.68
N ARG A 625 13.34 27.23 -11.62
CA ARG A 625 13.98 26.51 -10.52
C ARG A 625 15.04 25.51 -10.98
N ALA A 626 16.17 25.46 -10.27
CA ALA A 626 17.18 24.41 -10.44
C ALA A 626 17.83 24.05 -9.11
N ARG A 627 18.32 22.81 -8.99
CA ARG A 627 19.03 22.29 -7.80
C ARG A 627 20.54 22.29 -8.00
N PHE A 628 21.28 22.75 -6.99
CA PHE A 628 22.73 22.91 -7.02
C PHE A 628 23.36 22.25 -5.80
N ASP A 629 24.45 21.51 -6.01
CA ASP A 629 25.25 20.91 -4.94
C ASP A 629 26.43 21.82 -4.60
N LEU A 630 26.34 22.50 -3.45
CA LEU A 630 27.38 23.41 -2.98
C LEU A 630 28.37 22.73 -2.03
N SER A 631 28.32 21.39 -1.90
CA SER A 631 29.16 20.63 -0.96
C SER A 631 30.66 20.79 -1.21
N GLY A 632 31.05 21.02 -2.47
CA GLY A 632 32.43 21.28 -2.89
C GLY A 632 32.88 22.74 -2.84
N LEU A 633 32.00 23.70 -2.51
CA LEU A 633 32.29 25.13 -2.63
C LEU A 633 32.45 25.82 -1.28
N THR A 634 33.57 26.55 -1.09
CA THR A 634 33.89 27.22 0.19
C THR A 634 33.36 28.65 0.33
N ASN A 635 32.87 29.27 -0.76
CA ASN A 635 32.20 30.58 -0.77
C ASN A 635 31.38 30.70 -2.08
N PRO A 636 30.30 29.92 -2.26
CA PRO A 636 29.51 29.96 -3.48
C PRO A 636 28.85 31.33 -3.66
N THR A 637 28.81 31.79 -4.90
CA THR A 637 28.10 33.01 -5.33
C THR A 637 27.17 32.67 -6.48
N LEU A 638 25.96 33.23 -6.47
CA LEU A 638 25.06 33.25 -7.62
C LEU A 638 25.26 34.58 -8.36
N GLN A 639 25.58 34.51 -9.65
CA GLN A 639 25.71 35.65 -10.53
C GLN A 639 24.68 35.55 -11.65
N PHE A 640 24.13 36.69 -12.08
CA PHE A 640 23.25 36.76 -13.25
C PHE A 640 23.20 38.17 -13.82
N SER A 641 22.86 38.26 -15.10
CA SER A 641 22.59 39.50 -15.81
C SER A 641 21.09 39.72 -15.94
N LEU A 642 20.63 40.96 -15.81
CA LEU A 642 19.23 41.32 -16.02
C LEU A 642 19.07 42.61 -16.82
N ALA A 643 17.99 42.71 -17.58
CA ALA A 643 17.58 43.95 -18.25
C ALA A 643 16.07 44.18 -18.10
N TYR A 644 15.69 45.41 -17.74
CA TYR A 644 14.30 45.77 -17.50
C TYR A 644 14.07 47.29 -17.63
N ALA A 645 12.96 47.67 -18.27
CA ALA A 645 12.45 49.03 -18.31
C ALA A 645 10.98 49.04 -17.84
N PRO A 646 10.62 49.77 -16.76
CA PRO A 646 9.24 49.78 -16.29
C PRO A 646 8.30 50.43 -17.31
N TYR A 647 7.06 49.97 -17.41
CA TYR A 647 6.09 50.58 -18.32
C TYR A 647 5.76 52.02 -17.87
N ASN A 648 5.45 52.19 -16.57
CA ASN A 648 5.40 53.47 -15.88
C ASN A 648 5.41 53.24 -14.35
N LEU A 649 5.13 54.30 -13.57
CA LEU A 649 5.10 54.22 -12.09
C LEU A 649 3.90 53.44 -11.52
N GLN A 650 2.89 53.12 -12.33
CA GLN A 650 1.69 52.38 -11.92
C GLN A 650 1.71 50.91 -12.37
N PHE A 651 2.36 50.62 -13.49
CA PHE A 651 2.50 49.28 -14.07
C PHE A 651 3.99 48.95 -14.13
N TYR A 652 4.43 48.16 -13.15
CA TYR A 652 5.82 47.73 -13.01
C TYR A 652 5.86 46.36 -12.36
N ASP A 653 6.86 45.58 -12.74
CA ASP A 653 7.10 44.24 -12.25
C ASP A 653 8.27 44.22 -11.25
N GLY A 654 8.48 43.05 -10.66
CA GLY A 654 9.57 42.75 -9.74
C GLY A 654 10.24 41.42 -10.07
N LEU A 655 11.45 41.27 -9.55
CA LEU A 655 12.20 40.01 -9.57
C LEU A 655 12.57 39.67 -8.13
N ARG A 656 12.25 38.44 -7.72
CA ARG A 656 12.72 37.87 -6.47
C ARG A 656 13.58 36.64 -6.76
N VAL A 657 14.70 36.49 -6.05
CA VAL A 657 15.53 35.27 -6.09
C VAL A 657 15.52 34.64 -4.72
N ASN A 658 15.13 33.36 -4.66
CA ASN A 658 15.02 32.58 -3.44
C ASN A 658 15.99 31.40 -3.45
N VAL A 659 16.41 30.98 -2.26
CA VAL A 659 17.12 29.72 -2.02
C VAL A 659 16.29 28.85 -1.09
N ILE A 660 16.17 27.57 -1.42
CA ILE A 660 15.39 26.59 -0.67
C ILE A 660 16.32 25.48 -0.21
N GLY A 661 16.42 25.31 1.12
CA GLY A 661 17.18 24.23 1.74
C GLY A 661 16.52 22.86 1.51
N CYS A 662 17.27 21.80 1.80
CA CYS A 662 16.75 20.43 1.69
C CYS A 662 15.67 20.08 2.73
N ASP A 663 15.58 20.85 3.82
CA ASP A 663 14.50 20.83 4.80
C ASP A 663 13.22 21.52 4.33
N GLY A 664 13.27 22.16 3.15
CA GLY A 664 12.16 22.93 2.57
C GLY A 664 12.07 24.37 3.07
N GLU A 665 13.01 24.84 3.92
CA GLU A 665 13.01 26.24 4.34
C GLU A 665 13.43 27.15 3.18
N LYS A 666 12.61 28.18 2.91
CA LYS A 666 12.83 29.17 1.84
C LYS A 666 13.35 30.48 2.41
N ALA A 667 14.44 31.00 1.84
CA ALA A 667 14.99 32.31 2.16
C ALA A 667 15.09 33.20 0.90
N VAL A 668 14.86 34.50 1.06
CA VAL A 668 14.93 35.50 -0.02
C VAL A 668 16.34 36.08 -0.09
N LEU A 669 17.03 35.93 -1.23
CA LEU A 669 18.37 36.47 -1.47
C LEU A 669 18.36 37.83 -2.17
N TYR A 670 17.35 38.07 -3.01
CA TYR A 670 17.22 39.27 -3.81
C TYR A 670 15.75 39.62 -4.00
N GLU A 671 15.41 40.89 -3.87
CA GLU A 671 14.07 41.39 -4.16
C GLU A 671 14.16 42.87 -4.59
N LYS A 672 13.82 43.16 -5.85
CA LYS A 672 13.75 44.53 -6.38
C LYS A 672 12.53 44.71 -7.27
N TYR A 673 11.99 45.94 -7.26
CA TYR A 673 10.79 46.34 -8.00
C TYR A 673 11.02 47.66 -8.75
N SER A 674 10.23 47.92 -9.79
CA SER A 674 10.10 49.26 -10.38
C SER A 674 11.46 49.91 -10.68
N THR A 675 11.74 51.10 -10.14
CA THR A 675 12.99 51.85 -10.34
C THR A 675 14.24 51.16 -9.79
N ASP A 676 14.10 50.31 -8.77
CA ASP A 676 15.24 49.60 -8.19
C ASP A 676 15.64 48.39 -9.07
N LEU A 677 14.66 47.81 -9.78
CA LEU A 677 14.89 46.79 -10.80
C LEU A 677 15.34 47.40 -12.14
N ALA A 678 14.86 48.60 -12.47
CA ALA A 678 15.07 49.24 -13.77
C ALA A 678 16.56 49.40 -14.14
N THR A 679 16.88 49.02 -15.38
CA THR A 679 18.19 49.22 -16.02
C THR A 679 18.10 50.17 -17.21
N ALA A 680 16.90 50.48 -17.68
CA ALA A 680 16.62 51.48 -18.70
C ALA A 680 15.44 52.40 -18.30
N PRO A 681 15.33 53.61 -18.91
CA PRO A 681 14.23 54.54 -18.63
C PRO A 681 12.84 53.94 -18.95
N PRO A 682 11.77 54.41 -18.29
CA PRO A 682 10.42 53.89 -18.54
C PRO A 682 9.98 54.04 -20.00
N THR A 683 9.28 53.02 -20.53
CA THR A 683 8.79 53.00 -21.91
C THR A 683 7.38 52.40 -22.02
N THR A 684 6.52 52.98 -22.85
CA THR A 684 5.15 52.49 -23.08
C THR A 684 5.05 51.53 -24.28
N SER A 685 6.18 51.13 -24.85
CA SER A 685 6.26 50.07 -25.87
C SER A 685 6.90 48.84 -25.24
N ALA A 686 6.75 47.67 -25.88
CA ALA A 686 7.44 46.46 -25.46
C ALA A 686 8.95 46.72 -25.36
N PHE A 687 9.51 46.49 -24.18
CA PHE A 687 10.93 46.67 -23.94
C PHE A 687 11.70 45.47 -24.51
N ILE A 688 12.64 45.77 -25.39
CA ILE A 688 13.61 44.81 -25.91
C ILE A 688 14.97 45.51 -25.75
N PRO A 689 15.93 44.94 -25.00
CA PRO A 689 17.24 45.55 -24.83
C PRO A 689 17.92 45.77 -26.18
N ASP A 690 18.31 47.00 -26.50
CA ASP A 690 18.94 47.34 -27.80
C ASP A 690 20.36 47.90 -27.64
N ASP A 691 20.80 48.07 -26.40
CA ASP A 691 22.12 48.53 -26.01
C ASP A 691 22.59 47.72 -24.81
N CYS A 692 23.80 47.18 -24.86
CA CYS A 692 24.36 46.35 -23.79
C CYS A 692 24.53 47.13 -22.48
N SER A 693 24.50 48.47 -22.52
CA SER A 693 24.45 49.31 -21.32
C SER A 693 23.13 49.21 -20.54
N GLN A 694 22.08 48.63 -21.13
CA GLN A 694 20.79 48.36 -20.48
C GLN A 694 20.79 47.03 -19.70
N TRP A 695 21.90 46.28 -19.70
CA TRP A 695 22.06 45.10 -18.87
C TRP A 695 22.81 45.45 -17.58
N ARG A 696 22.35 44.90 -16.46
CA ARG A 696 22.99 45.03 -15.15
C ARG A 696 23.36 43.66 -14.63
N PHE A 697 24.59 43.54 -14.15
CA PHE A 697 25.10 42.36 -13.48
C PHE A 697 24.74 42.40 -11.98
N GLU A 698 24.24 41.29 -11.45
CA GLU A 698 23.99 41.08 -10.03
C GLU A 698 24.86 39.91 -9.52
N GLU A 699 25.32 40.03 -8.27
CA GLU A 699 26.07 38.99 -7.57
C GLU A 699 25.49 38.84 -6.16
N LEU A 700 25.12 37.60 -5.81
CA LEU A 700 24.50 37.23 -4.54
C LEU A 700 25.36 36.18 -3.83
N SER A 701 25.59 36.38 -2.53
CA SER A 701 26.31 35.40 -1.71
C SER A 701 25.42 34.20 -1.40
N LEU A 702 25.97 32.99 -1.60
CA LEU A 702 25.38 31.73 -1.13
C LEU A 702 26.20 31.12 0.03
N ALA A 703 27.09 31.89 0.66
CA ALA A 703 28.04 31.39 1.65
C ALA A 703 27.40 30.65 2.84
N ASP A 704 26.21 31.07 3.27
CA ASP A 704 25.46 30.41 4.36
C ASP A 704 24.97 29.00 3.99
N TYR A 705 24.98 28.68 2.71
CA TYR A 705 24.57 27.40 2.13
C TYR A 705 25.76 26.58 1.61
N ALA A 706 27.00 27.03 1.85
CA ALA A 706 28.20 26.25 1.56
C ALA A 706 28.13 24.89 2.26
N GLY A 707 28.50 23.81 1.56
CA GLY A 707 28.41 22.46 2.13
C GLY A 707 27.07 21.76 1.94
N GLN A 708 26.07 22.42 1.33
CA GLN A 708 24.69 21.93 1.24
C GLN A 708 24.22 21.78 -0.22
N VAL A 709 23.20 20.96 -0.44
CA VAL A 709 22.42 20.95 -1.68
C VAL A 709 21.24 21.92 -1.52
N VAL A 710 21.03 22.82 -2.48
CA VAL A 710 19.96 23.83 -2.44
C VAL A 710 19.21 23.93 -3.76
N THR A 711 17.95 24.37 -3.72
CA THR A 711 17.22 24.80 -4.92
C THR A 711 17.26 26.32 -5.03
N LEU A 712 17.69 26.86 -6.17
CA LEU A 712 17.55 28.28 -6.48
C LEU A 712 16.30 28.51 -7.30
N GLU A 713 15.60 29.60 -7.02
CA GLU A 713 14.32 29.95 -7.64
C GLU A 713 14.31 31.43 -8.04
N PHE A 714 14.12 31.71 -9.33
CA PHE A 714 13.83 33.06 -9.85
C PHE A 714 12.32 33.21 -10.01
N GLU A 715 11.74 34.13 -9.25
CA GLU A 715 10.30 34.42 -9.20
C GLU A 715 10.01 35.74 -9.92
N ASN A 716 9.15 35.68 -10.94
CA ASN A 716 8.53 36.87 -11.50
C ASN A 716 7.45 37.38 -10.55
N VAL A 717 7.54 38.65 -10.14
CA VAL A 717 6.49 39.31 -9.36
C VAL A 717 5.76 40.30 -10.26
N GLY A 718 4.67 39.83 -10.88
CA GLY A 718 4.02 40.56 -11.95
C GLY A 718 3.17 41.75 -11.50
N GLY A 719 3.28 42.85 -12.25
CA GLY A 719 2.47 44.06 -12.09
C GLY A 719 1.89 44.58 -13.41
N TYR A 720 1.86 43.71 -14.43
CA TYR A 720 1.46 44.03 -15.80
C TYR A 720 2.28 45.20 -16.39
N GLY A 721 3.59 45.19 -16.11
CA GLY A 721 4.51 46.22 -16.56
C GLY A 721 5.10 45.94 -17.94
N ASN A 722 6.35 45.52 -17.99
CA ASN A 722 7.10 45.33 -19.24
C ASN A 722 7.95 44.06 -19.20
N MET A 723 8.49 43.69 -20.36
CA MET A 723 9.33 42.48 -20.48
C MET A 723 10.57 42.55 -19.56
N LEU A 724 10.82 41.46 -18.83
CA LEU A 724 11.97 41.27 -17.94
C LEU A 724 12.89 40.21 -18.53
N TYR A 725 14.17 40.52 -18.67
CA TYR A 725 15.16 39.61 -19.24
C TYR A 725 16.18 39.18 -18.19
N LEU A 726 16.56 37.91 -18.23
CA LEU A 726 17.63 37.29 -17.45
C LEU A 726 18.60 36.58 -18.39
N ASP A 727 19.88 36.64 -18.06
CA ASP A 727 20.93 35.95 -18.81
C ASP A 727 22.17 35.65 -17.94
N ASN A 728 23.08 34.81 -18.41
CA ASN A 728 24.38 34.51 -17.80
C ASN A 728 24.27 34.11 -16.33
N ILE A 729 23.43 33.13 -16.01
CA ILE A 729 23.32 32.59 -14.66
C ILE A 729 24.56 31.71 -14.39
N ASP A 730 25.38 32.12 -13.42
CA ASP A 730 26.57 31.40 -12.99
C ASP A 730 26.51 31.11 -11.48
N ILE A 731 26.93 29.90 -11.10
CA ILE A 731 27.15 29.50 -9.72
C ILE A 731 28.58 29.02 -9.62
N SER A 732 29.42 29.90 -9.11
CA SER A 732 30.86 29.71 -9.00
C SER A 732 31.37 30.21 -7.65
N ALA A 733 32.64 29.94 -7.36
CA ALA A 733 33.41 30.60 -6.31
C ALA A 733 34.53 31.40 -7.00
N PRO A 734 34.94 32.58 -6.50
CA PRO A 734 35.96 33.38 -7.17
C PRO A 734 37.28 32.62 -7.33
N GLU A 735 37.63 32.39 -8.60
CA GLU A 735 38.78 31.69 -9.21
C GLU A 735 39.00 30.22 -8.81
N LEU A 736 38.58 29.30 -9.69
CA LEU A 736 39.11 27.93 -9.72
C LEU A 736 40.29 27.83 -10.70
N ALA A 737 41.30 27.05 -10.30
CA ALA A 737 42.46 26.73 -11.11
C ALA A 737 42.09 25.78 -12.26
N ASN A 738 42.69 26.00 -13.44
CA ASN A 738 42.56 25.13 -14.62
C ASN A 738 42.63 23.64 -14.25
N LEU A 739 41.55 22.89 -14.50
CA LEU A 739 41.44 21.47 -14.23
C LEU A 739 42.07 20.68 -15.38
N ALA A 740 42.79 19.61 -15.04
CA ALA A 740 43.40 18.78 -16.07
C ALA A 740 42.31 17.94 -16.80
N PRO A 741 42.41 17.76 -18.13
CA PRO A 741 41.43 17.02 -18.91
C PRO A 741 41.42 15.53 -18.54
N ALA A 742 40.28 14.86 -18.65
CA ALA A 742 40.19 13.41 -18.57
C ALA A 742 40.65 12.74 -19.89
N VAL A 743 41.34 11.61 -19.79
CA VAL A 743 41.89 10.88 -20.94
C VAL A 743 41.87 9.37 -20.73
N GLU A 744 41.34 8.64 -21.69
CA GLU A 744 41.27 7.17 -21.69
C GLU A 744 41.57 6.61 -23.09
N ILE A 745 42.34 5.53 -23.16
CA ILE A 745 42.48 4.75 -24.40
C ILE A 745 41.29 3.79 -24.48
N THR A 746 40.38 4.02 -25.43
CA THR A 746 39.15 3.22 -25.61
C THR A 746 39.33 2.04 -26.56
N ASN A 747 40.37 2.08 -27.39
CA ASN A 747 40.81 0.97 -28.21
C ASN A 747 42.34 1.06 -28.35
N PRO A 748 43.11 -0.02 -28.15
CA PRO A 748 42.72 -1.34 -27.66
C PRO A 748 42.22 -1.36 -26.21
N THR A 749 41.49 -2.42 -25.83
CA THR A 749 41.17 -2.71 -24.43
C THR A 749 42.39 -3.26 -23.69
N ASP A 750 42.47 -3.01 -22.37
CA ASP A 750 43.55 -3.54 -21.53
C ASP A 750 43.56 -5.07 -21.56
N GLY A 751 44.75 -5.64 -21.77
CA GLY A 751 44.96 -7.07 -21.98
C GLY A 751 44.68 -7.58 -23.39
N ALA A 752 44.40 -6.72 -24.38
CA ALA A 752 44.16 -7.15 -25.77
C ALA A 752 45.36 -7.90 -26.36
N ILE A 753 45.08 -8.94 -27.15
CA ILE A 753 46.09 -9.80 -27.75
C ILE A 753 45.93 -9.82 -29.26
N TYR A 754 47.01 -9.49 -29.95
CA TYR A 754 47.10 -9.43 -31.41
C TYR A 754 47.82 -10.66 -31.94
N VAL A 755 47.11 -11.45 -32.76
CA VAL A 755 47.60 -12.65 -33.42
C VAL A 755 47.63 -12.42 -34.94
N ASP A 756 48.71 -12.85 -35.60
CA ASP A 756 49.09 -12.71 -37.04
C ASP A 756 50.16 -11.64 -37.38
N GLU A 757 50.73 -11.72 -38.59
CA GLU A 757 51.93 -11.00 -39.08
C GLU A 757 51.79 -9.47 -38.91
N LEU A 758 52.53 -8.92 -37.94
CA LEU A 758 52.74 -7.49 -37.63
C LEU A 758 51.62 -6.52 -38.10
N PRO A 759 50.44 -6.51 -37.44
CA PRO A 759 49.39 -5.55 -37.73
C PRO A 759 49.77 -4.12 -37.29
N GLU A 760 49.21 -3.12 -37.96
CA GLU A 760 49.11 -1.75 -37.42
C GLU A 760 48.07 -1.74 -36.29
N LEU A 761 48.48 -1.28 -35.12
CA LEU A 761 47.60 -1.08 -33.99
C LEU A 761 46.82 0.22 -34.18
N ASP A 762 45.50 0.13 -34.31
CA ASP A 762 44.60 1.29 -34.25
C ASP A 762 44.31 1.65 -32.80
N ILE A 763 44.63 2.89 -32.42
CA ILE A 763 44.54 3.39 -31.05
C ILE A 763 43.57 4.57 -31.05
N GLN A 764 42.46 4.43 -30.33
CA GLN A 764 41.46 5.49 -30.16
C GLN A 764 41.52 6.00 -28.72
N VAL A 765 41.50 7.32 -28.57
CA VAL A 765 41.56 7.99 -27.28
C VAL A 765 40.31 8.84 -27.09
N SER A 766 39.58 8.56 -26.00
CA SER A 766 38.51 9.43 -25.53
C SER A 766 39.08 10.48 -24.60
N THR A 767 38.64 11.71 -24.78
CA THR A 767 39.04 12.83 -23.94
C THR A 767 37.85 13.72 -23.66
N SER A 768 37.76 14.23 -22.45
CA SER A 768 36.83 15.28 -22.05
C SER A 768 37.55 16.26 -21.16
N ASP A 769 37.12 17.51 -21.16
CA ASP A 769 37.67 18.53 -20.30
C ASP A 769 36.53 19.27 -19.63
N ALA A 770 36.64 19.48 -18.32
CA ALA A 770 35.51 19.93 -17.50
C ALA A 770 35.33 21.45 -17.56
N ASP A 771 36.41 22.18 -17.82
CA ASP A 771 36.48 23.64 -17.83
C ASP A 771 37.04 24.20 -19.16
N GLY A 772 37.31 23.35 -20.14
CA GLY A 772 37.95 23.75 -21.39
C GLY A 772 37.76 22.80 -22.57
N GLN A 773 38.67 22.91 -23.53
CA GLN A 773 38.79 22.03 -24.69
C GLN A 773 40.17 21.38 -24.71
N VAL A 774 40.20 20.07 -24.99
CA VAL A 774 41.46 19.36 -25.21
C VAL A 774 42.12 19.84 -26.50
N ARG A 775 43.27 20.49 -26.34
CA ARG A 775 44.08 21.05 -27.40
C ARG A 775 44.94 20.00 -28.11
N ALA A 776 45.43 19.00 -27.37
CA ALA A 776 46.34 18.00 -27.92
C ALA A 776 46.34 16.69 -27.11
N VAL A 777 46.48 15.57 -27.81
CA VAL A 777 46.73 14.25 -27.22
C VAL A 777 48.08 13.72 -27.72
N SER A 778 48.94 13.25 -26.81
CA SER A 778 50.22 12.60 -27.14
C SER A 778 50.20 11.12 -26.73
N LEU A 779 50.59 10.23 -27.64
CA LEU A 779 50.69 8.80 -27.39
C LEU A 779 52.11 8.41 -26.95
N PHE A 780 52.19 7.54 -25.95
CA PHE A 780 53.41 6.91 -25.45
C PHE A 780 53.28 5.38 -25.53
N ILE A 781 54.34 4.71 -26.01
CA ILE A 781 54.42 3.25 -26.06
C ILE A 781 55.73 2.83 -25.39
N ASN A 782 55.64 1.98 -24.37
CA ASN A 782 56.79 1.57 -23.54
C ASN A 782 57.58 2.78 -23.00
N SER A 783 56.86 3.85 -22.63
CA SER A 783 57.38 5.15 -22.19
C SER A 783 58.03 6.03 -23.27
N ASP A 784 58.17 5.56 -24.52
CA ASP A 784 58.64 6.37 -25.64
C ASP A 784 57.48 7.20 -26.22
N SER A 785 57.68 8.50 -26.42
CA SER A 785 56.69 9.36 -27.08
C SER A 785 56.67 9.08 -28.58
N ILE A 786 55.50 8.72 -29.11
CA ILE A 786 55.34 8.27 -30.49
C ILE A 786 54.85 9.40 -31.39
N ALA A 787 53.72 10.01 -31.05
CA ALA A 787 53.06 11.02 -31.87
C ALA A 787 52.13 11.90 -31.03
N THR A 788 51.81 13.09 -31.55
CA THR A 788 50.83 14.01 -30.98
C THR A 788 49.79 14.37 -32.04
N ASN A 789 48.51 14.30 -31.68
CA ASN A 789 47.37 14.71 -32.50
C ASN A 789 46.69 15.93 -31.85
N ASN A 790 46.47 16.99 -32.63
CA ASN A 790 45.91 18.27 -32.17
C ASN A 790 44.48 18.51 -32.69
N THR A 791 43.86 17.52 -33.32
CA THR A 791 42.53 17.62 -33.94
C THR A 791 41.69 16.40 -33.61
N PRO A 792 40.52 16.58 -32.96
CA PRO A 792 39.57 15.49 -32.72
C PRO A 792 39.03 14.90 -34.04
N PRO A 793 38.72 13.59 -34.11
CA PRO A 793 38.91 12.58 -33.07
C PRO A 793 40.39 12.21 -32.85
N PHE A 794 40.78 12.00 -31.59
CA PHE A 794 42.16 11.72 -31.21
C PHE A 794 42.47 10.22 -31.37
N GLY A 795 42.93 9.85 -32.57
CA GLY A 795 43.39 8.49 -32.88
C GLY A 795 44.84 8.44 -33.39
N PHE A 796 45.45 7.26 -33.31
CA PHE A 796 46.79 6.95 -33.78
C PHE A 796 46.85 5.57 -34.43
N THR A 797 47.73 5.39 -35.41
CA THR A 797 48.10 4.07 -35.92
C THR A 797 49.57 3.78 -35.59
N TYR A 798 49.86 2.58 -35.09
CA TYR A 798 51.21 2.19 -34.70
C TYR A 798 51.60 0.81 -35.27
N PRO A 799 52.58 0.73 -36.20
CA PRO A 799 53.06 -0.55 -36.70
C PRO A 799 53.88 -1.27 -35.63
N ILE A 800 53.49 -2.49 -35.28
CA ILE A 800 54.18 -3.27 -34.24
C ILE A 800 55.56 -3.72 -34.77
N PRO A 801 56.68 -3.33 -34.14
CA PRO A 801 58.02 -3.63 -34.64
C PRO A 801 58.50 -5.06 -34.32
N ALA A 802 57.96 -5.69 -33.27
CA ALA A 802 58.32 -7.05 -32.85
C ALA A 802 57.21 -7.70 -31.98
N TYR A 803 57.22 -9.03 -31.85
CA TYR A 803 56.33 -9.71 -30.91
C TYR A 803 56.76 -9.46 -29.46
N GLY A 804 55.79 -9.27 -28.56
CA GLY A 804 56.02 -8.94 -27.16
C GLY A 804 54.91 -8.10 -26.53
N PRO A 805 55.02 -7.79 -25.23
CA PRO A 805 54.12 -6.87 -24.55
C PRO A 805 54.43 -5.40 -24.91
N TYR A 806 53.39 -4.58 -24.99
CA TYR A 806 53.44 -3.14 -25.19
C TYR A 806 52.58 -2.45 -24.12
N SER A 807 53.12 -1.42 -23.47
CA SER A 807 52.38 -0.53 -22.57
C SER A 807 52.02 0.75 -23.30
N LEU A 808 50.73 1.00 -23.53
CA LEU A 808 50.21 2.19 -24.21
C LEU A 808 49.73 3.19 -23.16
N GLN A 809 50.06 4.47 -23.31
CA GLN A 809 49.56 5.54 -22.43
C GLN A 809 49.34 6.81 -23.26
N ALA A 810 48.25 7.53 -23.01
CA ALA A 810 47.95 8.80 -23.67
C ALA A 810 48.05 9.96 -22.69
N ARG A 811 48.55 11.12 -23.14
CA ARG A 811 48.51 12.38 -22.39
C ARG A 811 47.64 13.40 -23.11
N ALA A 812 46.58 13.87 -22.48
CA ALA A 812 45.78 14.99 -22.97
C ALA A 812 46.27 16.31 -22.35
N VAL A 813 46.21 17.40 -23.12
CA VAL A 813 46.53 18.77 -22.70
C VAL A 813 45.41 19.69 -23.18
N ASP A 814 44.88 20.54 -22.31
CA ASP A 814 43.82 21.50 -22.61
C ASP A 814 44.31 22.82 -23.25
N ASN A 815 43.38 23.72 -23.54
CA ASN A 815 43.64 25.05 -24.11
C ASN A 815 44.39 25.99 -23.16
N ASP A 816 44.31 25.75 -21.84
CA ASP A 816 44.89 26.59 -20.79
C ASP A 816 46.16 25.96 -20.16
N GLY A 817 46.59 24.81 -20.67
CA GLY A 817 47.88 24.17 -20.44
C GLY A 817 47.95 23.13 -19.34
N ALA A 818 46.84 22.74 -18.70
CA ALA A 818 46.82 21.60 -17.78
C ALA A 818 46.83 20.27 -18.56
N SER A 819 47.17 19.17 -17.89
CA SER A 819 47.38 17.89 -18.57
C SER A 819 47.19 16.70 -17.65
N ALA A 820 46.62 15.61 -18.18
CA ALA A 820 46.53 14.33 -17.49
C ALA A 820 47.04 13.18 -18.35
N LEU A 821 47.38 12.07 -17.69
CA LEU A 821 47.77 10.80 -18.31
C LEU A 821 46.66 9.76 -18.14
N SER A 822 46.45 8.94 -19.16
CA SER A 822 45.57 7.78 -19.04
C SER A 822 46.21 6.73 -18.14
N LEU A 823 45.39 5.79 -17.66
CA LEU A 823 45.94 4.51 -17.18
C LEU A 823 46.69 3.81 -18.33
N PRO A 824 47.78 3.06 -18.03
CA PRO A 824 48.47 2.30 -19.04
C PRO A 824 47.62 1.11 -19.50
N VAL A 825 47.47 0.94 -20.81
CA VAL A 825 46.82 -0.20 -21.46
C VAL A 825 47.90 -1.18 -21.93
N MET A 826 47.85 -2.40 -21.43
CA MET A 826 48.82 -3.46 -21.72
C MET A 826 48.29 -4.34 -22.86
N VAL A 827 48.98 -4.39 -23.98
CA VAL A 827 48.66 -5.30 -25.09
C VAL A 827 49.81 -6.27 -25.37
N THR A 828 49.50 -7.44 -25.92
CA THR A 828 50.53 -8.44 -26.29
C THR A 828 50.37 -8.85 -27.74
N ALA A 829 51.46 -8.83 -28.51
CA ALA A 829 51.50 -9.38 -29.87
C ALA A 829 52.24 -10.72 -29.90
N GLY A 830 51.67 -11.77 -30.49
CA GLY A 830 52.33 -13.08 -30.58
C GLY A 830 51.66 -14.09 -31.52
N PRO A 831 52.38 -15.18 -31.91
CA PRO A 831 51.84 -16.19 -32.83
C PRO A 831 50.86 -17.17 -32.15
N SER A 832 49.80 -17.57 -32.87
CA SER A 832 48.81 -18.58 -32.44
C SER A 832 49.21 -20.01 -32.84
N THR A 833 48.54 -21.03 -32.26
CA THR A 833 48.74 -22.44 -32.65
C THR A 833 47.78 -22.94 -33.74
N GLY A 834 46.95 -22.05 -34.28
CA GLY A 834 45.83 -22.33 -35.18
C GLY A 834 44.63 -22.96 -34.46
N LEU A 835 43.42 -22.74 -34.95
CA LEU A 835 42.19 -23.26 -34.34
C LEU A 835 42.13 -24.80 -34.33
N ALA A 836 41.75 -25.41 -33.20
CA ALA A 836 41.33 -26.81 -33.10
C ALA A 836 39.83 -26.88 -32.81
N THR A 837 39.12 -27.83 -33.45
CA THR A 837 37.69 -28.03 -33.27
C THR A 837 37.41 -29.40 -32.65
N LEU A 838 36.43 -29.46 -31.73
CA LEU A 838 35.92 -30.71 -31.19
C LEU A 838 34.64 -31.12 -31.93
N PRO A 839 34.56 -32.33 -32.51
CA PRO A 839 33.35 -32.79 -33.18
C PRO A 839 32.32 -33.29 -32.16
N GLY A 840 31.28 -32.49 -31.85
CA GLY A 840 30.18 -32.86 -30.94
C GLY A 840 29.00 -31.86 -30.97
N PRO A 841 27.85 -32.18 -30.32
CA PRO A 841 26.71 -31.27 -30.23
C PRO A 841 27.10 -29.99 -29.49
N GLY A 842 27.10 -28.86 -30.19
CA GLY A 842 27.49 -27.56 -29.65
C GLY A 842 28.83 -27.00 -30.12
N GLY A 843 29.56 -27.68 -31.01
CA GLY A 843 30.65 -27.09 -31.80
C GLY A 843 31.66 -26.22 -31.04
N LEU A 844 32.41 -26.81 -30.10
CA LEU A 844 33.47 -26.09 -29.38
C LEU A 844 34.77 -26.04 -30.21
N ALA A 845 35.24 -24.83 -30.47
CA ALA A 845 36.57 -24.57 -31.04
C ALA A 845 37.47 -23.91 -30.00
N PHE A 846 38.78 -24.16 -30.07
CA PHE A 846 39.75 -23.46 -29.25
C PHE A 846 41.08 -23.22 -29.97
N ASP A 847 41.74 -22.11 -29.63
CA ASP A 847 43.14 -21.85 -29.96
C ASP A 847 43.90 -21.47 -28.68
N VAL A 848 45.23 -21.52 -28.75
CA VAL A 848 46.12 -21.29 -27.63
C VAL A 848 47.16 -20.26 -28.03
N TYR A 849 47.36 -19.24 -27.22
CA TYR A 849 48.36 -18.21 -27.45
C TYR A 849 48.81 -17.52 -26.15
N PRO A 850 50.02 -16.93 -26.11
CA PRO A 850 51.09 -17.14 -27.08
C PRO A 850 51.66 -18.56 -26.96
N ASN A 851 52.19 -19.13 -28.05
CA ASN A 851 52.95 -20.38 -27.99
C ASN A 851 54.25 -20.25 -28.83
N PRO A 852 55.44 -20.23 -28.22
CA PRO A 852 55.75 -20.55 -26.82
C PRO A 852 55.18 -19.55 -25.79
N ALA A 853 54.80 -20.06 -24.62
CA ALA A 853 54.20 -19.30 -23.52
C ALA A 853 55.22 -19.00 -22.42
N ARG A 854 55.18 -17.78 -21.88
CA ARG A 854 56.00 -17.31 -20.74
C ARG A 854 55.10 -16.88 -19.59
N GLY A 855 55.16 -17.60 -18.47
CA GLY A 855 54.41 -17.28 -17.24
C GLY A 855 52.88 -17.40 -17.33
N ARG A 856 52.27 -17.26 -18.52
CA ARG A 856 50.83 -17.34 -18.76
C ARG A 856 50.54 -17.92 -20.15
N LEU A 857 49.47 -18.70 -20.25
CA LEU A 857 48.92 -19.25 -21.48
C LEU A 857 47.44 -18.90 -21.56
N THR A 858 46.98 -18.37 -22.68
CA THR A 858 45.56 -18.06 -22.89
C THR A 858 44.95 -19.09 -23.84
N LEU A 859 43.79 -19.60 -23.44
CA LEU A 859 42.91 -20.44 -24.23
C LEU A 859 41.75 -19.58 -24.71
N HIS A 860 41.66 -19.37 -26.02
CA HIS A 860 40.48 -18.75 -26.63
C HIS A 860 39.53 -19.84 -27.09
N PHE A 861 38.29 -19.78 -26.62
CA PHE A 861 37.21 -20.68 -26.97
C PHE A 861 36.18 -19.96 -27.83
N SER A 862 35.59 -20.66 -28.78
CA SER A 862 34.42 -20.20 -29.54
C SER A 862 33.38 -21.31 -29.54
N SER A 863 32.16 -21.00 -29.08
CA SER A 863 31.08 -21.98 -28.98
C SER A 863 29.73 -21.35 -29.33
N PRO A 864 28.91 -21.94 -30.23
CA PRO A 864 27.56 -21.43 -30.55
C PRO A 864 26.55 -21.53 -29.39
N GLN A 865 26.86 -22.26 -28.32
CA GLN A 865 26.00 -22.41 -27.14
C GLN A 865 26.84 -22.53 -25.87
N ALA A 866 26.23 -22.37 -24.70
CA ALA A 866 26.93 -22.58 -23.43
C ALA A 866 27.33 -24.06 -23.29
N VAL A 867 28.60 -24.31 -22.93
CA VAL A 867 29.17 -25.65 -22.82
C VAL A 867 30.06 -25.78 -21.59
N VAL A 868 30.17 -26.99 -21.05
CA VAL A 868 31.13 -27.29 -20.00
C VAL A 868 32.33 -28.01 -20.60
N ALA A 869 33.50 -27.39 -20.51
CA ALA A 869 34.75 -27.90 -21.07
C ALA A 869 35.70 -28.38 -19.97
N GLY A 870 36.29 -29.55 -20.15
CA GLY A 870 37.42 -30.02 -19.35
C GLY A 870 38.73 -29.59 -20.01
N ILE A 871 39.60 -28.91 -19.27
CA ILE A 871 40.92 -28.46 -19.69
C ILE A 871 41.97 -29.25 -18.92
N ARG A 872 42.80 -30.00 -19.63
CA ARG A 872 43.87 -30.82 -19.06
C ARG A 872 45.20 -30.50 -19.71
N LEU A 873 46.22 -30.18 -18.91
CA LEU A 873 47.60 -30.03 -19.37
C LEU A 873 48.43 -31.23 -18.89
N ALA A 874 49.08 -31.93 -19.81
CA ALA A 874 49.91 -33.10 -19.50
C ALA A 874 51.35 -32.94 -20.01
N ASN A 875 52.33 -33.50 -19.29
CA ASN A 875 53.72 -33.53 -19.75
C ASN A 875 53.94 -34.60 -20.84
N ALA A 876 55.16 -34.68 -21.38
CA ALA A 876 55.51 -35.66 -22.43
C ALA A 876 55.36 -37.15 -22.03
N LEU A 877 55.23 -37.46 -20.73
CA LEU A 877 54.98 -38.80 -20.21
C LEU A 877 53.48 -39.09 -20.00
N GLY A 878 52.60 -38.14 -20.35
CA GLY A 878 51.16 -38.24 -20.14
C GLY A 878 50.69 -37.98 -18.71
N GLN A 879 51.62 -37.58 -17.82
CA GLN A 879 51.26 -37.20 -16.45
C GLN A 879 50.56 -35.85 -16.46
N GLU A 880 49.44 -35.78 -15.75
CA GLU A 880 48.66 -34.56 -15.60
C GLU A 880 49.39 -33.55 -14.72
N ILE A 881 49.47 -32.32 -15.21
CA ILE A 881 50.09 -31.17 -14.54
C ILE A 881 49.02 -30.22 -14.04
N LEU A 882 47.93 -30.07 -14.81
CA LEU A 882 46.78 -29.24 -14.46
C LEU A 882 45.51 -29.85 -15.03
N TRP A 883 44.44 -29.82 -14.24
CA TRP A 883 43.09 -30.12 -14.72
C TRP A 883 42.11 -29.11 -14.13
N LYS A 884 41.18 -28.63 -14.97
CA LYS A 884 40.07 -27.76 -14.57
C LYS A 884 38.85 -28.05 -15.44
N GLN A 885 37.67 -27.83 -14.87
CA GLN A 885 36.40 -27.80 -15.61
C GLN A 885 35.89 -26.36 -15.63
N GLU A 886 35.50 -25.87 -16.81
CA GLU A 886 35.06 -24.50 -17.02
C GLU A 886 33.67 -24.48 -17.67
N GLN A 887 32.78 -23.64 -17.13
CA GLN A 887 31.51 -23.29 -17.77
C GLN A 887 31.79 -22.14 -18.75
N LEU A 888 31.63 -22.40 -20.04
CA LEU A 888 31.83 -21.42 -21.10
C LEU A 888 30.47 -20.93 -21.61
N PRO A 889 30.22 -19.62 -21.68
CA PRO A 889 29.00 -19.09 -22.29
C PRO A 889 28.97 -19.33 -23.81
N ALA A 890 27.83 -19.04 -24.43
CA ALA A 890 27.75 -18.97 -25.89
C ALA A 890 28.52 -17.74 -26.40
N GLY A 891 29.23 -17.88 -27.51
CA GLY A 891 30.13 -16.87 -28.09
C GLY A 891 31.60 -17.19 -27.86
N ASP A 892 32.43 -16.15 -27.95
CA ASP A 892 33.86 -16.23 -27.71
C ASP A 892 34.18 -16.04 -26.22
N SER A 893 35.18 -16.75 -25.70
CA SER A 893 35.56 -16.70 -24.29
C SER A 893 37.05 -16.99 -24.11
N ASN A 894 37.68 -16.30 -23.17
CA ASN A 894 39.11 -16.51 -22.86
C ASN A 894 39.28 -17.12 -21.47
N LEU A 895 40.14 -18.13 -21.38
CA LEU A 895 40.61 -18.70 -20.13
C LEU A 895 42.12 -18.52 -20.01
N ASN A 896 42.55 -17.83 -18.96
CA ASN A 896 43.97 -17.66 -18.66
C ASN A 896 44.45 -18.77 -17.72
N LEU A 897 45.51 -19.47 -18.14
CA LEU A 897 46.21 -20.45 -17.34
C LEU A 897 47.56 -19.87 -16.87
N PRO A 898 47.74 -19.63 -15.56
CA PRO A 898 49.04 -19.24 -15.03
C PRO A 898 50.01 -20.42 -15.09
N LEU A 899 51.21 -20.19 -15.62
CA LEU A 899 52.25 -21.21 -15.81
C LEU A 899 53.44 -21.03 -14.84
N GLY A 900 53.36 -20.11 -13.88
CA GLY A 900 54.51 -19.68 -13.07
C GLY A 900 55.23 -20.80 -12.28
N ASN A 901 54.58 -21.93 -12.04
CA ASN A 901 55.16 -23.09 -11.34
C ASN A 901 55.40 -24.30 -12.26
N ILE A 902 55.26 -24.14 -13.58
CA ILE A 902 55.41 -25.20 -14.57
C ILE A 902 56.79 -25.08 -15.22
N PRO A 903 57.65 -26.12 -15.16
CA PRO A 903 58.98 -26.07 -15.77
C PRO A 903 58.96 -25.77 -17.27
N SER A 904 60.05 -25.21 -17.80
CA SER A 904 60.24 -25.09 -19.25
C SER A 904 60.17 -26.47 -19.91
N GLY A 905 59.38 -26.60 -20.97
CA GLY A 905 59.16 -27.90 -21.62
C GLY A 905 58.03 -27.91 -22.64
N VAL A 906 57.85 -29.07 -23.28
CA VAL A 906 56.73 -29.32 -24.20
C VAL A 906 55.64 -30.08 -23.46
N TYR A 907 54.42 -29.55 -23.55
CA TYR A 907 53.22 -30.07 -22.92
C TYR A 907 52.13 -30.34 -23.96
N GLN A 908 51.24 -31.26 -23.63
CA GLN A 908 50.02 -31.52 -24.40
C GLN A 908 48.84 -30.93 -23.64
N LEU A 909 48.19 -29.94 -24.25
CA LEU A 909 46.94 -29.36 -23.77
C LEU A 909 45.79 -30.11 -24.43
N ILE A 910 44.89 -30.65 -23.63
CA ILE A 910 43.73 -31.45 -24.07
C ILE A 910 42.49 -30.72 -23.58
N VAL A 911 41.61 -30.34 -24.51
CA VAL A 911 40.28 -29.82 -24.22
C VAL A 911 39.28 -30.93 -24.52
N SER A 912 38.33 -31.16 -23.62
CA SER A 912 37.29 -32.18 -23.74
C SER A 912 35.90 -31.62 -23.49
N GLN A 913 34.92 -32.08 -24.26
CA GLN A 913 33.50 -31.82 -24.05
C GLN A 913 32.73 -33.15 -24.14
N GLY A 914 32.12 -33.57 -23.03
CA GLY A 914 31.50 -34.89 -22.93
C GLY A 914 32.50 -36.02 -23.25
N ASN A 915 32.18 -36.83 -24.27
CA ASN A 915 33.04 -37.95 -24.72
C ASN A 915 34.04 -37.58 -25.83
N THR A 916 34.17 -36.29 -26.16
CA THR A 916 35.00 -35.83 -27.29
C THR A 916 36.16 -34.98 -26.77
N SER A 917 37.32 -35.03 -27.43
CA SER A 917 38.47 -34.21 -27.06
C SER A 917 39.34 -33.87 -28.26
N ALA A 918 40.04 -32.74 -28.17
CA ALA A 918 41.08 -32.33 -29.11
C ALA A 918 42.30 -31.84 -28.33
N SER A 919 43.48 -31.94 -28.93
CA SER A 919 44.73 -31.57 -28.24
C SER A 919 45.64 -30.67 -29.07
N LYS A 920 46.37 -29.80 -28.37
CA LYS A 920 47.37 -28.88 -28.91
C LYS A 920 48.70 -29.07 -28.19
N LYS A 921 49.79 -28.90 -28.94
CA LYS A 921 51.14 -28.85 -28.38
C LYS A 921 51.40 -27.45 -27.85
N VAL A 922 51.77 -27.34 -26.57
CA VAL A 922 52.15 -26.09 -25.92
C VAL A 922 53.61 -26.16 -25.52
N THR A 923 54.37 -25.11 -25.78
CA THR A 923 55.76 -24.97 -25.36
C THR A 923 55.81 -23.92 -24.25
N VAL A 924 56.25 -24.29 -23.06
CA VAL A 924 56.47 -23.37 -21.95
C VAL A 924 57.95 -23.02 -21.92
N VAL A 925 58.26 -21.72 -21.85
CA VAL A 925 59.63 -21.21 -21.73
C VAL A 925 59.71 -20.26 -20.55
N GLU A 926 60.88 -20.24 -19.89
CA GLU A 926 61.24 -19.27 -18.85
C GLU A 926 61.23 -17.82 -19.37
#